data_AF-A0A7D6EUZ1-F1
#
_entry.id   AF-A0A7D6EUZ1-F1
#
_cell.length_a   1.000
_cell.length_b   1.000
_cell.length_c   1.000
_cell.angle_alpha   90.00
_cell.angle_beta   90.00
_cell.angle_gamma   90.00
#
_symmetry.space_group_name_H-M   'P 1'
#
loop_
_entity.id
_entity.type
_entity.pdbx_description
1 polymer ?
#
loop_
_entity_poly.entity_id
_entity_poly.type
_entity_poly.pdbx_seq_one_letter_code
_entity_poly.pdbx_strand_id
1 'polypeptide(L)'
;MSSRIQGKWQFWIDRGGTFTDIVARRPDGQMVVHKLLSENPEQYRDAAVAGIRTLMGLAPEAPIPSEAVEMVKLGTTVATNALLERKGDPTVLLITQGFGDALAIGYQNRPDLFALAIQQPPPLYSYVIEVKERVSAQGEILVPLDLEALKPQLAAVYDEGIRSCAIVFVHGYRYPDHEQQVAALAKEMGFSQVSVSHEVSGLIKLVSRGDTTVVDAYLSPVLHRYLQGVQRELGEIPLYCMQSNGGVVAASCFRGKDSLLSGPAGGMVGVVRTALAAGIERLIGLDMGGTSTDVCHYRHHPDAPWPEYERWQETTIAGVRLRSPLLAVHTVAAGGGSILRFDKGCYQVGPDSAGANPGPAAYRRGGPLTVTDANILLGKIQPAYFPAVFGADGQQPLDRARVEQQFAQLRQQIYESTEDARSVADVAAGFIEVAVNTMAQAIKKISLEQGHDVRDYTLCCFGGAGGQHACLIAEVLGMPQVYLHPYAGVLSAYGIGQAELRVLKEQTIEQPLTAAVLAEVAGHIEQLKEQVIDELIAQGVDRPQIQSQGRIGLGYVGTDTTLWVPWADLERMEAAFAQAHRDRYGFNLKGRSLRIGQIAVEAVALQSVPAVTIAHAATELTPLAHVSVYSKGQWHKAPVYERDRLPAHHIIEGVALILDATGTNVVEAGWQAEVDDQGGLWLRPLQDSSPPLKQIAATVADPVQLAIFQQLFRAIAEQMGVTLQQTSASVNIKERLDFSCALFDAAANLVANAPHIPVHLGSMSESVKALLAAKGNTLRPGQVFATNNPYRGGTHLPDITVITPVFLKGEAQPAFFVASRGHHADIGGISPGSMPANSTDVRQEGILFDNVLLVDGGEFQEAAIYQLLTQAPWPARYPEQNLADLQAQIAANQRGAQELMALCDRYGREVVAAYMEFSQINAAECVRQCLRSLRGGHFCVAMDNGSQIQVQITIDPNEGTACLDFEGTSPQTHDNFNAPLAITKAAVLYVFRTLVQEDIPLNAGCLRPIELRVPEGSLLNPKFPAAVVAGNVETSQTLTNALYGALGVMAAAQGTMNNLSFGNDRYQYYETLCGGAGAGATFAGASTVQTHMTNSRLTDVEVLENRYPVIVWEFCRRRGSGGKGQQPGGDGAIRVLEFREPMTVSILSQSRKIPPFGLAGGKCGAVGENQWLKLGHIPHPLAGTATIHVEAGDRLRICTPGGGGFGVPHLSD
;
A
#
# COMPACT_ATOMS: atom_id res chain seq x y z
N MET A 1 -54.21 31.53 14.54
CA MET A 1 -53.65 30.20 14.82
C MET A 1 -52.84 29.79 13.60
N SER A 2 -51.51 29.96 13.66
CA SER A 2 -50.61 29.57 12.56
C SER A 2 -50.01 28.21 12.92
N SER A 3 -50.26 27.21 12.09
CA SER A 3 -49.69 25.86 12.20
C SER A 3 -48.17 25.94 12.04
N ARG A 4 -47.43 26.02 13.16
CA ARG A 4 -46.02 25.67 13.16
C ARG A 4 -45.92 24.19 12.82
N ILE A 5 -45.42 23.87 11.63
CA ILE A 5 -45.02 22.52 11.26
C ILE A 5 -44.01 22.07 12.33
N GLN A 6 -44.39 21.13 13.21
CA GLN A 6 -43.45 20.51 14.15
C GLN A 6 -42.59 19.54 13.35
N GLY A 7 -41.28 19.80 13.27
CA GLY A 7 -40.34 18.85 12.68
C GLY A 7 -40.21 17.57 13.51
N LYS A 8 -39.56 16.54 12.95
CA LYS A 8 -39.18 15.32 13.67
C LYS A 8 -37.69 15.35 14.02
N TRP A 9 -37.28 14.48 14.93
CA TRP A 9 -35.87 14.28 15.23
C TRP A 9 -35.15 13.55 14.10
N GLN A 10 -33.90 13.92 13.86
CA GLN A 10 -32.96 13.14 13.05
C GLN A 10 -31.71 12.87 13.89
N PHE A 11 -31.18 11.64 13.83
CA PHE A 11 -29.96 11.27 14.54
C PHE A 11 -28.91 10.76 13.56
N TRP A 12 -27.70 11.29 13.67
CA TRP A 12 -26.55 10.93 12.84
C TRP A 12 -25.41 10.52 13.77
N ILE A 13 -24.95 9.29 13.61
CA ILE A 13 -24.16 8.62 14.63
C ILE A 13 -22.93 8.01 13.98
N ASP A 14 -21.75 8.33 14.52
CA ASP A 14 -20.51 7.64 14.20
C ASP A 14 -20.06 6.83 15.42
N ARG A 15 -20.21 5.50 15.34
CA ARG A 15 -19.74 4.58 16.36
C ARG A 15 -18.29 4.17 16.08
N GLY A 16 -17.35 4.97 16.59
CA GLY A 16 -15.92 4.68 16.60
C GLY A 16 -15.52 3.60 17.63
N GLY A 17 -14.22 3.29 17.72
CA GLY A 17 -13.70 2.31 18.67
C GLY A 17 -13.73 2.77 20.13
N THR A 18 -13.38 4.04 20.39
CA THR A 18 -13.32 4.60 21.76
C THR A 18 -14.61 5.34 22.13
N PHE A 19 -15.10 6.20 21.23
CA PHE A 19 -16.27 7.04 21.46
C PHE A 19 -17.29 6.89 20.35
N THR A 20 -18.55 7.05 20.73
CA THR A 20 -19.69 7.20 19.82
C THR A 20 -20.07 8.66 19.79
N ASP A 21 -19.96 9.26 18.62
CA ASP A 21 -20.27 10.66 18.35
C ASP A 21 -21.67 10.76 17.75
N ILE A 22 -22.53 11.58 18.37
CA ILE A 22 -23.92 11.75 17.95
C ILE A 22 -24.14 13.21 17.64
N VAL A 23 -24.65 13.46 16.44
CA VAL A 23 -25.17 14.75 16.01
C VAL A 23 -26.67 14.56 15.78
N ALA A 24 -27.50 15.35 16.45
CA ALA A 24 -28.94 15.28 16.29
C ALA A 24 -29.53 16.61 15.88
N ARG A 25 -30.53 16.56 14.99
CA ARG A 25 -31.37 17.70 14.64
C ARG A 25 -32.69 17.61 15.40
N ARG A 26 -32.96 18.61 16.22
CA ARG A 26 -34.20 18.73 17.00
C ARG A 26 -35.39 19.08 16.10
N PRO A 27 -36.64 18.83 16.55
CA PRO A 27 -37.87 19.29 15.90
C PRO A 27 -37.94 20.78 15.57
N ASP A 28 -37.23 21.62 16.33
CA ASP A 28 -37.15 23.07 16.13
C ASP A 28 -36.04 23.50 15.17
N GLY A 29 -35.27 22.53 14.63
CA GLY A 29 -34.18 22.74 13.70
C GLY A 29 -32.80 22.94 14.34
N GLN A 30 -32.69 23.02 15.67
CA GLN A 30 -31.39 23.17 16.34
C GLN A 30 -30.55 21.89 16.25
N MET A 31 -29.25 22.07 16.07
CA MET A 31 -28.27 20.99 16.11
C MET A 31 -27.74 20.81 17.53
N VAL A 32 -27.67 19.57 18.00
CA VAL A 32 -27.09 19.20 19.29
C VAL A 32 -26.09 18.07 19.11
N VAL A 33 -25.02 18.11 19.89
CA VAL A 33 -23.94 17.10 19.85
C VAL A 33 -23.86 16.37 21.18
N HIS A 34 -23.56 15.08 21.13
CA HIS A 34 -23.36 14.26 22.33
C HIS A 34 -22.31 13.18 22.08
N LYS A 35 -21.53 12.85 23.11
CA LYS A 35 -20.41 11.91 23.02
C LYS A 35 -20.49 10.92 24.16
N LEU A 36 -20.47 9.63 23.84
CA LEU A 36 -20.46 8.53 24.80
C LEU A 36 -19.25 7.62 24.56
N LEU A 37 -18.89 6.80 25.54
CA LEU A 37 -17.98 5.69 25.31
C LEU A 37 -18.66 4.65 24.40
N SER A 38 -17.94 4.12 23.41
CA SER A 38 -18.53 3.16 22.47
C SER A 38 -18.90 1.83 23.10
N GLU A 39 -18.25 1.48 24.20
CA GLU A 39 -18.53 0.29 25.00
C GLU A 39 -18.52 0.65 26.48
N ASN A 40 -19.70 0.54 27.12
CA ASN A 40 -19.87 0.70 28.56
C ASN A 40 -21.05 -0.16 29.05
N PRO A 41 -20.89 -1.50 29.08
CA PRO A 41 -21.98 -2.44 29.34
C PRO A 41 -22.61 -2.29 30.73
N GLU A 42 -21.92 -1.64 31.67
CA GLU A 42 -22.44 -1.33 33.00
C GLU A 42 -23.51 -0.22 32.99
N GLN A 43 -23.53 0.62 31.95
CA GLN A 43 -24.43 1.77 31.85
C GLN A 43 -25.46 1.64 30.73
N TYR A 44 -25.11 1.00 29.61
CA TYR A 44 -26.00 0.82 28.47
C TYR A 44 -25.59 -0.37 27.61
N ARG A 45 -26.57 -0.95 26.90
CA ARG A 45 -26.33 -2.05 25.94
C ARG A 45 -25.69 -1.59 24.65
N ASP A 46 -26.12 -0.44 24.13
CA ASP A 46 -25.59 0.17 22.91
C ASP A 46 -25.57 1.70 23.06
N ALA A 47 -24.44 2.30 22.71
CA ALA A 47 -24.19 3.73 22.89
C ALA A 47 -25.06 4.61 21.98
N ALA A 48 -25.38 4.15 20.76
CA ALA A 48 -26.20 4.90 19.82
C ALA A 48 -27.64 5.03 20.35
N VAL A 49 -28.23 3.92 20.80
CA VAL A 49 -29.57 3.90 21.40
C VAL A 49 -29.61 4.71 22.70
N ALA A 50 -28.61 4.55 23.57
CA ALA A 50 -28.54 5.28 24.83
C ALA A 50 -28.44 6.80 24.62
N GLY A 51 -27.65 7.23 23.63
CA GLY A 51 -27.51 8.63 23.26
C GLY A 51 -28.80 9.23 22.69
N ILE A 52 -29.54 8.47 21.86
CA ILE A 52 -30.87 8.88 21.39
C ILE A 52 -31.81 9.12 22.57
N ARG A 53 -31.90 8.17 23.51
CA ARG A 53 -32.73 8.30 24.72
C ARG A 53 -32.34 9.53 25.54
N THR A 54 -31.04 9.73 25.75
CA THR A 54 -30.51 10.86 26.53
C THR A 54 -30.88 12.20 25.90
N LEU A 55 -30.69 12.36 24.59
CA LEU A 55 -31.01 13.58 23.86
C LEU A 55 -32.52 13.88 23.82
N MET A 56 -33.35 12.83 23.84
CA MET A 56 -34.81 12.97 23.91
C MET A 56 -35.34 13.13 25.34
N GLY A 57 -34.49 13.01 26.37
CA GLY A 57 -34.90 13.05 27.78
C GLY A 57 -35.68 11.83 28.24
N LEU A 58 -35.47 10.67 27.61
CA LEU A 58 -36.12 9.41 27.93
C LEU A 58 -35.35 8.65 29.02
N ALA A 59 -36.06 7.81 29.80
CA ALA A 59 -35.41 6.90 30.74
C ALA A 59 -34.61 5.80 29.99
N PRO A 60 -33.57 5.21 30.60
CA PRO A 60 -32.64 4.29 29.92
C PRO A 60 -33.28 3.11 29.17
N GLU A 61 -34.41 2.61 29.65
CA GLU A 61 -35.15 1.46 29.08
C GLU A 61 -36.50 1.86 28.47
N ALA A 62 -36.78 3.16 28.34
CA ALA A 62 -38.03 3.61 27.75
C ALA A 62 -38.03 3.37 26.21
N PRO A 63 -39.18 3.00 25.62
CA PRO A 63 -39.31 2.87 24.18
C PRO A 63 -39.11 4.23 23.50
N ILE A 64 -38.43 4.22 22.34
CA ILE A 64 -38.24 5.43 21.53
C ILE A 64 -39.50 5.63 20.67
N PRO A 65 -40.18 6.80 20.74
CA PRO A 65 -41.42 7.04 20.01
C PRO A 65 -41.15 7.22 18.51
N SER A 66 -41.49 6.20 17.71
CA SER A 66 -41.19 6.14 16.28
C SER A 66 -41.76 7.30 15.46
N GLU A 67 -42.90 7.84 15.86
CA GLU A 67 -43.57 8.96 15.21
C GLU A 67 -42.82 10.30 15.38
N ALA A 68 -41.98 10.41 16.42
CA ALA A 68 -41.21 11.60 16.74
C ALA A 68 -39.82 11.62 16.08
N VAL A 69 -39.38 10.50 15.50
CA VAL A 69 -38.08 10.35 14.84
C VAL A 69 -38.31 10.10 13.35
N GLU A 70 -37.65 10.88 12.51
CA GLU A 70 -37.74 10.73 11.05
C GLU A 70 -36.83 9.60 10.57
N MET A 71 -35.58 9.58 11.05
CA MET A 71 -34.57 8.61 10.66
C MET A 71 -33.38 8.57 11.63
N VAL A 72 -32.65 7.46 11.59
CA VAL A 72 -31.33 7.29 12.19
C VAL A 72 -30.34 6.91 11.08
N LYS A 73 -29.22 7.64 10.97
CA LYS A 73 -28.09 7.28 10.10
C LYS A 73 -26.91 6.89 10.98
N LEU A 74 -26.31 5.73 10.72
CA LEU A 74 -25.27 5.12 11.55
C LEU A 74 -24.04 4.72 10.71
N GLY A 75 -22.88 5.26 11.08
CA GLY A 75 -21.57 4.71 10.74
C GLY A 75 -21.07 3.83 11.88
N THR A 76 -20.37 2.74 11.57
CA THR A 76 -19.94 1.81 12.60
C THR A 76 -18.62 1.11 12.26
N THR A 77 -17.79 0.96 13.28
CA THR A 77 -16.51 0.23 13.22
C THR A 77 -16.63 -1.26 13.56
N VAL A 78 -17.84 -1.79 13.83
CA VAL A 78 -18.05 -3.19 14.25
C VAL A 78 -17.40 -4.20 13.31
N ALA A 79 -17.62 -4.08 12.01
CA ALA A 79 -17.02 -4.98 11.02
C ALA A 79 -15.51 -4.80 10.89
N THR A 80 -15.02 -3.55 10.94
CA THR A 80 -13.59 -3.26 10.92
C THR A 80 -12.88 -3.87 12.13
N ASN A 81 -13.46 -3.74 13.32
CA ASN A 81 -12.93 -4.36 14.55
C ASN A 81 -13.02 -5.88 14.48
N ALA A 82 -14.13 -6.45 14.01
CA ALA A 82 -14.26 -7.89 13.83
C ALA A 82 -13.23 -8.45 12.83
N LEU A 83 -12.89 -7.71 11.77
CA LEU A 83 -11.83 -8.08 10.84
C LEU A 83 -10.44 -8.00 11.49
N LEU A 84 -10.14 -6.91 12.20
CA LEU A 84 -8.86 -6.70 12.88
C LEU A 84 -8.62 -7.74 13.99
N GLU A 85 -9.65 -8.02 14.79
CA GLU A 85 -9.62 -8.99 15.89
C GLU A 85 -9.83 -10.43 15.45
N ARG A 86 -10.12 -10.67 14.15
CA ARG A 86 -10.44 -11.99 13.58
C ARG A 86 -11.61 -12.67 14.31
N LYS A 87 -12.69 -11.91 14.55
CA LYS A 87 -13.95 -12.32 15.21
C LYS A 87 -15.18 -12.29 14.29
N GLY A 88 -15.00 -12.60 13.01
CA GLY A 88 -16.12 -12.87 12.10
C GLY A 88 -16.65 -14.30 12.19
N ASP A 89 -17.67 -14.61 11.40
CA ASP A 89 -18.30 -15.93 11.42
C ASP A 89 -17.45 -16.97 10.65
N PRO A 90 -17.28 -18.19 11.19
CA PRO A 90 -16.64 -19.30 10.48
C PRO A 90 -17.26 -19.48 9.10
N THR A 91 -16.40 -19.48 8.08
CA THR A 91 -16.80 -19.44 6.67
C THR A 91 -16.14 -20.56 5.89
N VAL A 92 -16.89 -21.25 5.04
CA VAL A 92 -16.35 -22.17 4.02
C VAL A 92 -16.13 -21.45 2.70
N LEU A 93 -14.98 -21.67 2.07
CA LEU A 93 -14.68 -21.23 0.71
C LEU A 93 -14.96 -22.38 -0.27
N LEU A 94 -15.83 -22.17 -1.24
CA LEU A 94 -16.00 -23.03 -2.40
C LEU A 94 -15.27 -22.39 -3.58
N ILE A 95 -14.30 -23.11 -4.14
CA ILE A 95 -13.45 -22.60 -5.21
C ILE A 95 -13.16 -23.68 -6.25
N THR A 96 -12.88 -23.26 -7.48
CA THR A 96 -12.49 -24.14 -8.58
C THR A 96 -11.37 -25.10 -8.17
N GLN A 97 -11.51 -26.38 -8.51
CA GLN A 97 -10.51 -27.41 -8.22
C GLN A 97 -9.14 -27.04 -8.81
N GLY A 98 -8.09 -27.22 -8.01
CA GLY A 98 -6.71 -26.83 -8.32
C GLY A 98 -6.32 -25.44 -7.79
N PHE A 99 -7.28 -24.71 -7.20
CA PHE A 99 -7.09 -23.35 -6.68
C PHE A 99 -7.43 -23.23 -5.19
N GLY A 100 -7.52 -24.34 -4.45
CA GLY A 100 -7.86 -24.34 -3.02
C GLY A 100 -6.94 -23.47 -2.14
N ASP A 101 -5.67 -23.34 -2.51
CA ASP A 101 -4.69 -22.49 -1.80
C ASP A 101 -4.54 -21.08 -2.42
N ALA A 102 -5.27 -20.74 -3.49
CA ALA A 102 -5.03 -19.53 -4.28
C ALA A 102 -5.09 -18.23 -3.45
N LEU A 103 -6.05 -18.12 -2.52
CA LEU A 103 -6.17 -16.94 -1.66
C LEU A 103 -5.08 -16.90 -0.57
N ALA A 104 -4.64 -18.06 -0.07
CA ALA A 104 -3.56 -18.15 0.91
C ALA A 104 -2.20 -17.81 0.30
N ILE A 105 -1.95 -18.26 -0.94
CA ILE A 105 -0.77 -17.88 -1.72
C ILE A 105 -0.85 -16.40 -2.11
N GLY A 106 -2.05 -15.93 -2.45
CA GLY A 106 -2.28 -14.58 -2.95
C GLY A 106 -1.51 -14.32 -4.24
N TYR A 107 -0.74 -13.24 -4.27
CA TYR A 107 0.16 -12.91 -5.38
C TYR A 107 1.59 -13.41 -5.18
N GLN A 108 1.83 -14.35 -4.26
CA GLN A 108 3.11 -15.02 -3.96
C GLN A 108 4.22 -14.15 -3.33
N ASN A 109 4.06 -12.82 -3.31
CA ASN A 109 5.04 -11.89 -2.72
C ASN A 109 5.00 -11.90 -1.18
N ARG A 110 6.15 -11.71 -0.54
CA ARG A 110 6.24 -11.50 0.91
C ARG A 110 5.86 -10.06 1.28
N PRO A 111 5.19 -9.83 2.43
CA PRO A 111 4.81 -8.49 2.89
C PRO A 111 6.00 -7.60 3.27
N ASP A 112 6.97 -8.15 4.01
CA ASP A 112 8.21 -7.47 4.38
C ASP A 112 9.39 -8.13 3.65
N LEU A 113 10.12 -7.32 2.88
CA LEU A 113 11.25 -7.76 2.08
C LEU A 113 12.42 -8.28 2.91
N PHE A 114 12.62 -7.74 4.13
CA PHE A 114 13.80 -7.99 4.95
C PHE A 114 13.51 -8.89 6.17
N ALA A 115 12.26 -9.34 6.35
CA ALA A 115 11.90 -10.28 7.40
C ALA A 115 12.52 -11.67 7.16
N LEU A 116 13.22 -12.20 8.16
CA LEU A 116 13.66 -13.60 8.18
C LEU A 116 12.47 -14.54 8.45
N ALA A 117 11.67 -14.22 9.46
CA ALA A 117 10.46 -14.95 9.82
C ALA A 117 9.27 -14.39 9.04
N ILE A 118 9.14 -14.79 7.77
CA ILE A 118 8.08 -14.32 6.88
C ILE A 118 6.69 -14.67 7.46
N GLN A 119 5.90 -13.64 7.78
CA GLN A 119 4.53 -13.80 8.25
C GLN A 119 3.55 -13.62 7.09
N GLN A 120 2.88 -14.71 6.68
CA GLN A 120 1.77 -14.63 5.74
C GLN A 120 0.47 -14.33 6.52
N PRO A 121 -0.40 -13.44 6.01
CA PRO A 121 -1.70 -13.21 6.63
C PRO A 121 -2.50 -14.52 6.69
N PRO A 122 -3.07 -14.90 7.85
CA PRO A 122 -3.88 -16.09 7.93
C PRO A 122 -5.18 -15.92 7.09
N PRO A 123 -5.68 -16.98 6.45
CA PRO A 123 -6.95 -16.94 5.74
C PRO A 123 -8.11 -16.63 6.70
N LEU A 124 -9.16 -15.99 6.19
CA LEU A 124 -10.38 -15.71 6.95
C LEU A 124 -11.36 -16.90 6.96
N TYR A 125 -11.27 -17.78 5.97
CA TYR A 125 -12.08 -18.99 5.88
C TYR A 125 -11.50 -20.10 6.77
N SER A 126 -12.38 -20.96 7.26
CA SER A 126 -12.03 -22.10 8.11
C SER A 126 -11.88 -23.40 7.31
N TYR A 127 -12.60 -23.52 6.19
CA TYR A 127 -12.61 -24.71 5.33
C TYR A 127 -12.56 -24.30 3.86
N VAL A 128 -12.00 -25.19 3.04
CA VAL A 128 -11.98 -25.03 1.59
C VAL A 128 -12.57 -26.30 0.97
N ILE A 129 -13.52 -26.12 0.05
CA ILE A 129 -14.03 -27.17 -0.82
C ILE A 129 -13.61 -26.82 -2.24
N GLU A 130 -12.80 -27.68 -2.84
CA GLU A 130 -12.44 -27.61 -4.25
C GLU A 130 -13.55 -28.25 -5.08
N VAL A 131 -14.33 -27.39 -5.75
CA VAL A 131 -15.47 -27.79 -6.58
C VAL A 131 -14.95 -28.24 -7.95
N LYS A 132 -15.52 -29.32 -8.46
CA LYS A 132 -15.17 -29.87 -9.77
C LYS A 132 -15.97 -29.16 -10.86
N GLU A 133 -15.47 -28.03 -11.32
CA GLU A 133 -15.99 -27.27 -12.45
C GLU A 133 -14.86 -26.47 -13.13
N ARG A 134 -15.03 -26.05 -14.38
CA ARG A 134 -14.09 -25.12 -15.04
C ARG A 134 -14.70 -24.50 -16.28
N VAL A 135 -14.64 -23.17 -16.39
CA VAL A 135 -15.03 -22.39 -17.59
C VAL A 135 -13.82 -21.62 -18.12
N SER A 136 -13.61 -21.55 -19.43
CA SER A 136 -12.50 -20.79 -20.04
C SER A 136 -12.76 -19.27 -20.04
N ALA A 137 -11.74 -18.46 -20.35
CA ALA A 137 -11.91 -17.00 -20.48
C ALA A 137 -12.89 -16.61 -21.61
N GLN A 138 -13.09 -17.51 -22.57
CA GLN A 138 -14.01 -17.39 -23.72
C GLN A 138 -15.39 -18.04 -23.46
N GLY A 139 -15.64 -18.61 -22.28
CA GLY A 139 -16.94 -19.16 -21.90
C GLY A 139 -17.13 -20.63 -22.28
N GLU A 140 -16.07 -21.33 -22.71
CA GLU A 140 -16.13 -22.77 -22.97
C GLU A 140 -16.22 -23.52 -21.65
N ILE A 141 -17.20 -24.41 -21.47
CA ILE A 141 -17.26 -25.32 -20.32
C ILE A 141 -16.21 -26.40 -20.52
N LEU A 142 -15.08 -26.30 -19.81
CA LEU A 142 -13.97 -27.25 -19.86
C LEU A 142 -14.22 -28.45 -18.94
N VAL A 143 -14.83 -28.20 -17.77
CA VAL A 143 -15.27 -29.22 -16.83
C VAL A 143 -16.68 -28.85 -16.36
N PRO A 144 -17.70 -29.70 -16.60
CA PRO A 144 -19.06 -29.43 -16.15
C PRO A 144 -19.16 -29.49 -14.62
N LEU A 145 -20.02 -28.65 -14.04
CA LEU A 145 -20.30 -28.65 -12.61
C LEU A 145 -20.96 -29.96 -12.16
N ASP A 146 -20.43 -30.56 -11.09
CA ASP A 146 -20.96 -31.77 -10.47
C ASP A 146 -21.59 -31.47 -9.09
N LEU A 147 -22.89 -31.13 -9.09
CA LEU A 147 -23.62 -30.81 -7.86
C LEU A 147 -23.82 -32.03 -6.94
N GLU A 148 -23.94 -33.24 -7.51
CA GLU A 148 -24.16 -34.46 -6.71
C GLU A 148 -22.91 -34.82 -5.91
N ALA A 149 -21.71 -34.61 -6.47
CA ALA A 149 -20.46 -34.76 -5.74
C ALA A 149 -20.24 -33.65 -4.68
N LEU A 150 -20.82 -32.46 -4.87
CA LEU A 150 -20.67 -31.33 -3.95
C LEU A 150 -21.58 -31.43 -2.72
N LYS A 151 -22.81 -31.90 -2.89
CA LYS A 151 -23.82 -32.07 -1.81
C LYS A 151 -23.27 -32.69 -0.51
N PRO A 152 -22.62 -33.87 -0.52
CA PRO A 152 -22.13 -34.49 0.72
C PRO A 152 -21.01 -33.69 1.38
N GLN A 153 -20.20 -32.96 0.61
CA GLN A 153 -19.12 -32.13 1.15
C GLN A 153 -19.68 -30.89 1.87
N LEU A 154 -20.69 -30.24 1.27
CA LEU A 154 -21.42 -29.15 1.91
C LEU A 154 -22.17 -29.61 3.16
N ALA A 155 -22.75 -30.82 3.16
CA ALA A 155 -23.46 -31.37 4.31
C ALA A 155 -22.49 -31.59 5.49
N ALA A 156 -21.31 -32.14 5.24
CA ALA A 156 -20.29 -32.33 6.27
C ALA A 156 -19.88 -31.01 6.94
N VAL A 157 -19.62 -29.96 6.15
CA VAL A 157 -19.29 -28.62 6.66
C VAL A 157 -20.45 -28.01 7.44
N TYR A 158 -21.69 -28.20 6.96
CA TYR A 158 -22.88 -27.75 7.66
C TYR A 158 -23.06 -28.45 9.01
N ASP A 159 -22.81 -29.76 9.08
CA ASP A 159 -22.93 -30.54 10.31
C ASP A 159 -21.88 -30.15 11.37
N GLU A 160 -20.75 -29.57 10.95
CA GLU A 160 -19.73 -28.98 11.84
C GLU A 160 -20.12 -27.58 12.39
N GLY A 161 -21.30 -27.06 12.03
CA GLY A 161 -21.84 -25.81 12.56
C GLY A 161 -21.55 -24.57 11.71
N ILE A 162 -20.94 -24.73 10.54
CA ILE A 162 -20.68 -23.61 9.62
C ILE A 162 -21.97 -23.22 8.90
N ARG A 163 -22.27 -21.93 8.90
CA ARG A 163 -23.49 -21.37 8.28
C ARG A 163 -23.21 -20.26 7.28
N SER A 164 -21.94 -19.87 7.11
CA SER A 164 -21.50 -18.89 6.13
C SER A 164 -20.65 -19.53 5.04
N CYS A 165 -20.91 -19.13 3.79
CA CYS A 165 -20.33 -19.71 2.58
C CYS A 165 -19.91 -18.60 1.60
N ALA A 166 -18.68 -18.68 1.09
CA ALA A 166 -18.15 -17.85 0.02
C ALA A 166 -17.92 -18.72 -1.23
N ILE A 167 -18.49 -18.34 -2.38
CA ILE A 167 -18.40 -19.10 -3.64
C ILE A 167 -17.62 -18.28 -4.66
N VAL A 168 -16.49 -18.82 -5.14
CA VAL A 168 -15.54 -18.11 -6.00
C VAL A 168 -15.01 -19.04 -7.10
N PHE A 169 -15.52 -18.93 -8.32
CA PHE A 169 -15.04 -19.72 -9.46
C PHE A 169 -14.21 -18.88 -10.43
N VAL A 170 -13.22 -19.51 -11.06
CA VAL A 170 -12.39 -18.88 -12.10
C VAL A 170 -13.26 -18.53 -13.30
N HIS A 171 -13.16 -17.28 -13.74
CA HIS A 171 -14.01 -16.58 -14.72
C HIS A 171 -15.49 -16.41 -14.31
N GLY A 172 -15.82 -16.65 -13.04
CA GLY A 172 -17.19 -16.48 -12.50
C GLY A 172 -17.73 -15.06 -12.63
N TYR A 173 -16.85 -14.04 -12.64
CA TYR A 173 -17.22 -12.64 -12.88
C TYR A 173 -17.87 -12.38 -14.24
N ARG A 174 -17.60 -13.24 -15.24
CA ARG A 174 -18.13 -13.14 -16.61
C ARG A 174 -19.12 -14.26 -16.94
N TYR A 175 -18.91 -15.47 -16.41
CA TYR A 175 -19.75 -16.64 -16.64
C TYR A 175 -20.27 -17.20 -15.30
N PRO A 176 -21.35 -16.61 -14.74
CA PRO A 176 -21.76 -16.86 -13.35
C PRO A 176 -22.59 -18.13 -13.14
N ASP A 177 -23.02 -18.82 -14.20
CA ASP A 177 -24.02 -19.91 -14.14
C ASP A 177 -23.68 -21.02 -13.14
N HIS A 178 -22.41 -21.41 -13.04
CA HIS A 178 -21.98 -22.42 -12.07
C HIS A 178 -22.04 -21.89 -10.63
N GLU A 179 -21.63 -20.65 -10.39
CA GLU A 179 -21.72 -20.04 -9.06
C GLU A 179 -23.17 -19.90 -8.60
N GLN A 180 -24.08 -19.53 -9.51
CA GLN A 180 -25.52 -19.40 -9.23
C GLN A 180 -26.16 -20.73 -8.82
N GLN A 181 -25.82 -21.81 -9.51
CA GLN A 181 -26.32 -23.15 -9.18
C GLN A 181 -25.82 -23.63 -7.81
N VAL A 182 -24.55 -23.39 -7.50
CA VAL A 182 -23.98 -23.73 -6.18
C VAL A 182 -24.58 -22.86 -5.07
N ALA A 183 -24.84 -21.58 -5.33
CA ALA A 183 -25.49 -20.68 -4.38
C ALA A 183 -26.92 -21.12 -4.08
N ALA A 184 -27.68 -21.56 -5.10
CA ALA A 184 -29.01 -22.12 -4.90
C ALA A 184 -28.98 -23.37 -4.01
N LEU A 185 -28.05 -24.30 -4.26
CA LEU A 185 -27.86 -25.48 -3.44
C LEU A 185 -27.51 -25.13 -1.98
N ALA A 186 -26.56 -24.22 -1.75
CA ALA A 186 -26.18 -23.82 -0.41
C ALA A 186 -27.36 -23.19 0.37
N LYS A 187 -28.19 -22.38 -0.30
CA LYS A 187 -29.42 -21.82 0.29
C LYS A 187 -30.44 -22.91 0.63
N GLU A 188 -30.64 -23.88 -0.26
CA GLU A 188 -31.53 -25.03 -0.04
C GLU A 188 -31.10 -25.85 1.19
N MET A 189 -29.79 -26.01 1.40
CA MET A 189 -29.21 -26.71 2.55
C MET A 189 -29.26 -25.91 3.87
N GLY A 190 -29.69 -24.64 3.83
CA GLY A 190 -29.91 -23.82 5.02
C GLY A 190 -28.71 -23.01 5.50
N PHE A 191 -27.70 -22.76 4.66
CA PHE A 191 -26.67 -21.77 4.97
C PHE A 191 -27.31 -20.39 5.11
N SER A 192 -27.08 -19.71 6.25
CA SER A 192 -27.71 -18.41 6.56
C SER A 192 -27.04 -17.24 5.86
N GLN A 193 -25.78 -17.42 5.42
CA GLN A 193 -25.04 -16.43 4.64
C GLN A 193 -24.39 -17.13 3.44
N VAL A 194 -24.69 -16.64 2.23
CA VAL A 194 -24.10 -17.13 0.98
C VAL A 194 -23.65 -15.91 0.18
N SER A 195 -22.34 -15.69 0.10
CA SER A 195 -21.72 -14.62 -0.68
C SER A 195 -21.15 -15.21 -1.98
N VAL A 196 -21.60 -14.69 -3.11
CA VAL A 196 -21.26 -15.19 -4.45
C VAL A 196 -20.39 -14.18 -5.17
N SER A 197 -19.27 -14.63 -5.75
CA SER A 197 -18.21 -13.71 -6.15
C SER A 197 -18.63 -12.71 -7.24
N HIS A 198 -19.39 -13.14 -8.25
CA HIS A 198 -19.89 -12.23 -9.29
C HIS A 198 -20.90 -11.18 -8.78
N GLU A 199 -21.63 -11.45 -7.69
CA GLU A 199 -22.56 -10.51 -7.07
C GLU A 199 -21.86 -9.55 -6.09
N VAL A 200 -20.80 -10.03 -5.43
CA VAL A 200 -20.04 -9.28 -4.44
C VAL A 200 -19.05 -8.33 -5.10
N SER A 201 -18.30 -8.82 -6.09
CA SER A 201 -17.32 -8.07 -6.85
C SER A 201 -17.25 -8.65 -8.27
N GLY A 202 -18.08 -8.12 -9.18
CA GLY A 202 -18.19 -8.55 -10.59
C GLY A 202 -16.99 -8.17 -11.48
N LEU A 203 -15.80 -8.16 -10.89
CA LEU A 203 -14.56 -7.75 -11.55
C LEU A 203 -13.60 -8.94 -11.75
N ILE A 204 -12.82 -8.88 -12.84
CA ILE A 204 -11.75 -9.85 -13.13
C ILE A 204 -10.70 -9.89 -12.01
N LYS A 205 -9.91 -10.96 -11.92
CA LYS A 205 -8.91 -11.35 -10.90
C LYS A 205 -9.49 -12.23 -9.81
N LEU A 206 -9.14 -13.53 -9.84
CA LEU A 206 -9.58 -14.53 -8.88
C LEU A 206 -9.20 -14.15 -7.44
N VAL A 207 -7.96 -13.71 -7.21
CA VAL A 207 -7.44 -13.50 -5.86
C VAL A 207 -8.16 -12.33 -5.16
N SER A 208 -8.20 -11.15 -5.77
CA SER A 208 -8.82 -9.98 -5.14
C SER A 208 -10.34 -10.08 -5.08
N ARG A 209 -10.99 -10.67 -6.09
CA ARG A 209 -12.42 -10.98 -6.04
C ARG A 209 -12.73 -12.01 -4.95
N GLY A 210 -11.92 -13.05 -4.84
CA GLY A 210 -12.10 -14.11 -3.86
C GLY A 210 -11.96 -13.60 -2.42
N ASP A 211 -10.90 -12.86 -2.11
CA ASP A 211 -10.74 -12.26 -0.78
C ASP A 211 -11.91 -11.34 -0.42
N THR A 212 -12.40 -10.52 -1.35
CA THR A 212 -13.56 -9.64 -1.13
C THR A 212 -14.82 -10.44 -0.82
N THR A 213 -15.02 -11.55 -1.51
CA THR A 213 -16.18 -12.44 -1.32
C THR A 213 -16.12 -13.14 0.04
N VAL A 214 -14.92 -13.56 0.46
CA VAL A 214 -14.69 -14.14 1.80
C VAL A 214 -14.91 -13.10 2.89
N VAL A 215 -14.40 -11.86 2.73
CA VAL A 215 -14.63 -10.76 3.69
C VAL A 215 -16.13 -10.51 3.87
N ASP A 216 -16.89 -10.49 2.77
CA ASP A 216 -18.33 -10.30 2.81
C ASP A 216 -19.04 -11.43 3.59
N ALA A 217 -18.72 -12.69 3.28
CA ALA A 217 -19.26 -13.86 3.98
C ALA A 217 -18.89 -13.88 5.47
N TYR A 218 -17.67 -13.45 5.80
CA TYR A 218 -17.13 -13.47 7.16
C TYR A 218 -17.75 -12.37 8.04
N LEU A 219 -18.01 -11.19 7.49
CA LEU A 219 -18.42 -10.00 8.25
C LEU A 219 -19.93 -9.72 8.23
N SER A 220 -20.64 -10.05 7.14
CA SER A 220 -22.08 -9.75 7.02
C SER A 220 -22.92 -10.32 8.17
N PRO A 221 -22.70 -11.57 8.65
CA PRO A 221 -23.46 -12.10 9.79
C PRO A 221 -23.27 -11.32 11.09
N VAL A 222 -22.03 -10.85 11.36
CA VAL A 222 -21.71 -10.04 12.54
C VAL A 222 -22.48 -8.72 12.50
N LEU A 223 -22.44 -8.05 11.35
CA LEU A 223 -23.16 -6.80 11.13
C LEU A 223 -24.67 -6.98 11.24
N HIS A 224 -25.24 -8.00 10.59
CA HIS A 224 -26.67 -8.25 10.65
C HIS A 224 -27.15 -8.46 12.08
N ARG A 225 -26.41 -9.22 12.92
CA ARG A 225 -26.76 -9.39 14.35
C ARG A 225 -26.74 -8.07 15.11
N TYR A 226 -25.72 -7.24 14.88
CA TYR A 226 -25.61 -5.93 15.52
C TYR A 226 -26.77 -5.01 15.12
N LEU A 227 -27.01 -4.86 13.81
CA LEU A 227 -28.04 -3.97 13.27
C LEU A 227 -29.44 -4.43 13.64
N GLN A 228 -29.71 -5.75 13.67
CA GLN A 228 -30.97 -6.27 14.20
C GLN A 228 -31.17 -5.92 15.68
N GLY A 229 -30.09 -5.91 16.48
CA GLY A 229 -30.13 -5.45 17.87
C GLY A 229 -30.56 -3.99 17.99
N VAL A 230 -29.92 -3.11 17.21
CA VAL A 230 -30.26 -1.68 17.16
C VAL A 230 -31.69 -1.46 16.63
N GLN A 231 -32.07 -2.14 15.55
CA GLN A 231 -33.42 -2.01 14.95
C GLN A 231 -34.52 -2.44 15.93
N ARG A 232 -34.30 -3.47 16.76
CA ARG A 232 -35.28 -3.87 17.79
C ARG A 232 -35.54 -2.77 18.82
N GLU A 233 -34.52 -2.01 19.18
CA GLU A 233 -34.64 -0.88 20.12
C GLU A 233 -35.29 0.35 19.46
N LEU A 234 -35.10 0.52 18.15
CA LEU A 234 -35.66 1.60 17.34
C LEU A 234 -37.12 1.34 16.88
N GLY A 235 -37.56 0.08 16.82
CA GLY A 235 -38.87 -0.28 16.29
C GLY A 235 -38.98 -0.02 14.78
N GLU A 236 -40.00 0.73 14.35
CA GLU A 236 -40.29 1.03 12.94
C GLU A 236 -39.49 2.23 12.38
N ILE A 237 -38.58 2.82 13.17
CA ILE A 237 -37.79 3.98 12.72
C ILE A 237 -36.83 3.53 11.61
N PRO A 238 -36.78 4.25 10.46
CA PRO A 238 -35.82 3.97 9.40
C PRO A 238 -34.37 4.07 9.88
N LEU A 239 -33.61 2.98 9.71
CA LEU A 239 -32.18 2.91 9.98
C LEU A 239 -31.39 2.79 8.68
N TYR A 240 -30.49 3.76 8.47
CA TYR A 240 -29.57 3.77 7.33
C TYR A 240 -28.13 3.61 7.82
N CYS A 241 -27.33 2.89 7.05
CA CYS A 241 -25.94 2.59 7.37
C CYS A 241 -25.01 3.28 6.37
N MET A 242 -23.96 3.91 6.89
CA MET A 242 -22.90 4.52 6.09
C MET A 242 -22.08 3.43 5.38
N GLN A 243 -21.90 3.59 4.07
CA GLN A 243 -21.08 2.72 3.24
C GLN A 243 -19.70 3.32 3.02
N SER A 244 -18.71 2.45 2.76
CA SER A 244 -17.36 2.83 2.39
C SER A 244 -17.27 3.69 1.12
N ASN A 245 -18.29 3.65 0.25
CA ASN A 245 -18.32 4.36 -1.04
C ASN A 245 -18.77 5.85 -0.93
N GLY A 246 -19.08 6.32 0.29
CA GLY A 246 -19.56 7.68 0.58
C GLY A 246 -21.07 7.86 0.63
N GLY A 247 -21.85 6.80 0.38
CA GLY A 247 -23.31 6.81 0.47
C GLY A 247 -23.84 6.19 1.75
N VAL A 248 -25.14 6.26 1.94
CA VAL A 248 -25.88 5.46 2.93
C VAL A 248 -26.83 4.48 2.23
N VAL A 249 -27.13 3.37 2.89
CA VAL A 249 -28.06 2.35 2.42
C VAL A 249 -28.97 1.93 3.57
N ALA A 250 -30.19 1.44 3.29
CA ALA A 250 -31.03 0.85 4.34
C ALA A 250 -30.28 -0.32 5.04
N ALA A 251 -30.46 -0.46 6.36
CA ALA A 251 -29.74 -1.47 7.15
C ALA A 251 -29.93 -2.92 6.64
N SER A 252 -31.06 -3.22 5.99
CA SER A 252 -31.35 -4.53 5.38
C SER A 252 -30.52 -4.84 4.12
N CYS A 253 -29.95 -3.83 3.49
CA CYS A 253 -29.15 -3.93 2.27
C CYS A 253 -27.64 -3.76 2.54
N PHE A 254 -27.25 -3.59 3.81
CA PHE A 254 -25.88 -3.29 4.20
C PHE A 254 -25.03 -4.56 4.26
N ARG A 255 -23.93 -4.58 3.51
CA ARG A 255 -23.04 -5.74 3.36
C ARG A 255 -21.74 -5.60 4.14
N GLY A 256 -21.15 -6.73 4.52
CA GLY A 256 -19.87 -6.84 5.21
C GLY A 256 -18.76 -6.04 4.54
N LYS A 257 -18.58 -6.26 3.23
CA LYS A 257 -17.52 -5.59 2.46
C LYS A 257 -17.66 -4.06 2.41
N ASP A 258 -18.88 -3.54 2.46
CA ASP A 258 -19.22 -2.12 2.27
C ASP A 258 -19.23 -1.33 3.58
N SER A 259 -18.97 -2.00 4.71
CA SER A 259 -18.93 -1.40 6.04
C SER A 259 -17.54 -0.96 6.48
N LEU A 260 -16.51 -1.50 5.83
CA LEU A 260 -15.11 -1.30 6.22
C LEU A 260 -14.70 0.16 5.95
N LEU A 261 -14.17 0.84 6.96
CA LEU A 261 -13.81 2.28 6.87
C LEU A 261 -15.03 3.20 6.61
N SER A 262 -16.24 2.79 7.01
CA SER A 262 -17.45 3.63 6.90
C SER A 262 -17.40 4.93 7.72
N GLY A 263 -16.78 4.91 8.91
CA GLY A 263 -16.56 6.10 9.74
C GLY A 263 -15.70 7.17 9.04
N PRO A 264 -14.45 6.83 8.61
CA PRO A 264 -13.62 7.73 7.81
C PRO A 264 -14.29 8.21 6.51
N ALA A 265 -15.10 7.35 5.86
CA ALA A 265 -15.89 7.77 4.71
C ALA A 265 -16.91 8.86 5.08
N GLY A 266 -17.54 8.76 6.25
CA GLY A 266 -18.40 9.80 6.83
C GLY A 266 -17.65 11.11 7.03
N GLY A 267 -16.42 11.04 7.54
CA GLY A 267 -15.51 12.19 7.67
C GLY A 267 -15.22 12.88 6.33
N MET A 268 -14.90 12.10 5.29
CA MET A 268 -14.68 12.62 3.93
C MET A 268 -15.94 13.28 3.35
N VAL A 269 -17.12 12.67 3.53
CA VAL A 269 -18.38 13.29 3.11
C VAL A 269 -18.61 14.61 3.85
N GLY A 270 -18.40 14.61 5.18
CA GLY A 270 -18.54 15.78 6.03
C GLY A 270 -17.65 16.93 5.58
N VAL A 271 -16.34 16.69 5.47
CA VAL A 271 -15.37 17.73 5.09
C VAL A 271 -15.67 18.30 3.71
N VAL A 272 -16.00 17.45 2.72
CA VAL A 272 -16.35 17.89 1.36
C VAL A 272 -17.61 18.76 1.37
N ARG A 273 -18.68 18.32 2.03
CA ARG A 273 -19.95 19.06 2.08
C ARG A 273 -19.78 20.41 2.78
N THR A 274 -19.07 20.44 3.91
CA THR A 274 -18.84 21.69 4.64
C THR A 274 -17.90 22.64 3.90
N ALA A 275 -16.89 22.11 3.21
CA ALA A 275 -15.95 22.91 2.44
C ALA A 275 -16.62 23.55 1.22
N LEU A 276 -17.44 22.79 0.47
CA LEU A 276 -18.22 23.34 -0.64
C LEU A 276 -19.21 24.42 -0.17
N ALA A 277 -19.84 24.23 0.99
CA ALA A 277 -20.72 25.24 1.59
C ALA A 277 -19.95 26.53 2.01
N ALA A 278 -18.66 26.41 2.29
CA ALA A 278 -17.73 27.52 2.55
C ALA A 278 -17.06 28.07 1.27
N GLY A 279 -17.44 27.59 0.08
CA GLY A 279 -16.88 28.04 -1.20
C GLY A 279 -15.50 27.44 -1.54
N ILE A 280 -15.11 26.34 -0.90
CA ILE A 280 -13.83 25.66 -1.13
C ILE A 280 -14.02 24.52 -2.13
N GLU A 281 -13.49 24.69 -3.34
CA GLU A 281 -13.60 23.69 -4.43
C GLU A 281 -12.41 22.73 -4.50
N ARG A 282 -11.30 23.05 -3.84
CA ARG A 282 -10.04 22.29 -3.84
C ARG A 282 -9.56 22.13 -2.41
N LEU A 283 -9.67 20.92 -1.87
CA LEU A 283 -9.31 20.64 -0.48
C LEU A 283 -8.47 19.37 -0.29
N ILE A 284 -7.69 19.40 0.79
CA ILE A 284 -7.13 18.21 1.44
C ILE A 284 -7.82 18.10 2.79
N GLY A 285 -8.56 17.01 3.02
CA GLY A 285 -9.14 16.70 4.33
C GLY A 285 -8.13 15.99 5.23
N LEU A 286 -8.09 16.35 6.50
CA LEU A 286 -7.26 15.72 7.52
C LEU A 286 -8.06 15.49 8.81
N ASP A 287 -8.37 14.24 9.12
CA ASP A 287 -8.96 13.80 10.38
C ASP A 287 -7.85 13.31 11.30
N MET A 288 -7.51 14.05 12.37
CA MET A 288 -6.54 13.55 13.35
C MET A 288 -7.23 13.18 14.66
N GLY A 289 -7.21 11.88 14.96
CA GLY A 289 -7.72 11.30 16.18
C GLY A 289 -6.62 10.99 17.21
N GLY A 290 -6.97 10.13 18.18
CA GLY A 290 -6.05 9.67 19.22
C GLY A 290 -5.07 8.58 18.76
N THR A 291 -5.38 7.84 17.70
CA THR A 291 -4.55 6.67 17.28
C THR A 291 -3.95 6.85 15.90
N SER A 292 -4.69 7.49 14.99
CA SER A 292 -4.34 7.63 13.59
C SER A 292 -4.77 8.99 13.04
N THR A 293 -4.33 9.27 11.81
CA THR A 293 -4.78 10.40 11.00
C THR A 293 -5.30 9.89 9.67
N ASP A 294 -6.52 10.25 9.28
CA ASP A 294 -7.09 9.92 7.97
C ASP A 294 -7.01 11.13 7.04
N VAL A 295 -6.52 10.92 5.82
CA VAL A 295 -6.29 11.98 4.83
C VAL A 295 -7.05 11.69 3.55
N CYS A 296 -7.72 12.69 2.99
CA CYS A 296 -8.39 12.57 1.69
C CYS A 296 -8.12 13.79 0.79
N HIS A 297 -8.13 13.58 -0.51
CA HIS A 297 -8.09 14.64 -1.51
C HIS A 297 -9.48 14.81 -2.15
N TYR A 298 -9.84 16.06 -2.47
CA TYR A 298 -11.06 16.34 -3.22
C TYR A 298 -10.93 17.59 -4.10
N ARG A 299 -11.43 17.48 -5.33
CA ARG A 299 -11.57 18.57 -6.28
C ARG A 299 -12.97 18.55 -6.89
N HIS A 300 -13.66 19.68 -6.81
CA HIS A 300 -14.99 19.84 -7.39
C HIS A 300 -14.94 19.86 -8.92
N HIS A 301 -15.88 19.15 -9.57
CA HIS A 301 -16.08 19.20 -11.02
C HIS A 301 -17.33 20.05 -11.33
N PRO A 302 -17.22 21.18 -12.04
CA PRO A 302 -18.33 22.12 -12.23
C PRO A 302 -19.58 21.51 -12.89
N ASP A 303 -19.37 20.56 -13.79
CA ASP A 303 -20.46 19.92 -14.54
C ASP A 303 -21.07 18.70 -13.81
N ALA A 304 -20.57 18.35 -12.62
CA ALA A 304 -21.06 17.19 -11.90
C ALA A 304 -22.40 17.51 -11.19
N PRO A 305 -23.42 16.63 -11.34
CA PRO A 305 -24.73 16.85 -10.71
C PRO A 305 -24.71 16.72 -9.17
N TRP A 306 -23.68 16.08 -8.61
CA TRP A 306 -23.42 15.93 -7.17
C TRP A 306 -21.90 15.85 -6.91
N PRO A 307 -21.44 15.96 -5.66
CA PRO A 307 -20.03 15.72 -5.33
C PRO A 307 -19.57 14.34 -5.79
N GLU A 308 -18.66 14.29 -6.76
CA GLU A 308 -18.01 13.06 -7.23
C GLU A 308 -16.81 12.75 -6.33
N TYR A 309 -16.95 11.72 -5.50
CA TYR A 309 -15.87 11.32 -4.59
C TYR A 309 -14.82 10.46 -5.29
N GLU A 310 -13.56 10.66 -4.92
CA GLU A 310 -12.46 9.79 -5.32
C GLU A 310 -12.53 8.46 -4.60
N ARG A 311 -12.23 7.38 -5.32
CA ARG A 311 -12.33 6.01 -4.80
C ARG A 311 -11.14 5.15 -5.17
N TRP A 312 -10.74 4.29 -4.24
CA TRP A 312 -9.84 3.20 -4.52
C TRP A 312 -10.60 2.01 -5.08
N GLN A 313 -9.98 1.35 -6.05
CA GLN A 313 -10.52 0.15 -6.69
C GLN A 313 -10.05 -1.11 -5.96
N GLU A 314 -8.80 -1.13 -5.48
CA GLU A 314 -8.23 -2.20 -4.66
C GLU A 314 -7.51 -1.59 -3.44
N THR A 315 -7.64 -2.23 -2.28
CA THR A 315 -6.91 -1.86 -1.04
C THR A 315 -6.54 -3.10 -0.23
N THR A 316 -5.82 -2.93 0.87
CA THR A 316 -5.53 -4.01 1.83
C THR A 316 -5.82 -3.53 3.25
N ILE A 317 -6.68 -4.26 3.97
CA ILE A 317 -7.07 -3.97 5.35
C ILE A 317 -6.78 -5.20 6.20
N ALA A 318 -6.04 -5.05 7.31
CA ALA A 318 -5.66 -6.17 8.19
C ALA A 318 -4.95 -7.35 7.48
N GLY A 319 -4.19 -7.04 6.42
CA GLY A 319 -3.53 -8.03 5.56
C GLY A 319 -4.44 -8.73 4.55
N VAL A 320 -5.73 -8.36 4.48
CA VAL A 320 -6.71 -8.92 3.55
C VAL A 320 -6.91 -7.96 2.38
N ARG A 321 -6.82 -8.47 1.16
CA ARG A 321 -6.97 -7.69 -0.07
C ARG A 321 -8.46 -7.50 -0.34
N LEU A 322 -8.87 -6.29 -0.70
CA LEU A 322 -10.26 -5.97 -0.94
C LEU A 322 -10.41 -5.17 -2.23
N ARG A 323 -11.39 -5.57 -3.04
CA ARG A 323 -11.76 -4.96 -4.31
C ARG A 323 -13.24 -4.56 -4.26
N SER A 324 -13.49 -3.43 -3.63
CA SER A 324 -14.79 -2.76 -3.55
C SER A 324 -14.55 -1.26 -3.71
N PRO A 325 -15.51 -0.47 -4.23
CA PRO A 325 -15.37 0.98 -4.27
C PRO A 325 -15.36 1.55 -2.84
N LEU A 326 -14.19 1.96 -2.35
CA LEU A 326 -14.06 2.71 -1.09
C LEU A 326 -13.61 4.12 -1.39
N LEU A 327 -14.10 5.09 -0.63
CA LEU A 327 -13.58 6.44 -0.67
C LEU A 327 -12.07 6.42 -0.46
N ALA A 328 -11.36 7.24 -1.24
CA ALA A 328 -9.90 7.34 -1.23
C ALA A 328 -9.42 8.07 0.03
N VAL A 329 -9.49 7.37 1.17
CA VAL A 329 -9.09 7.86 2.49
C VAL A 329 -7.87 7.06 2.95
N HIS A 330 -6.74 7.74 3.09
CA HIS A 330 -5.49 7.14 3.51
C HIS A 330 -5.23 7.36 4.99
N THR A 331 -5.14 6.26 5.74
CA THR A 331 -4.81 6.29 7.16
C THR A 331 -3.30 6.31 7.38
N VAL A 332 -2.85 7.15 8.29
CA VAL A 332 -1.47 7.29 8.75
C VAL A 332 -1.41 6.87 10.22
N ALA A 333 -0.42 6.07 10.59
CA ALA A 333 -0.16 5.66 11.98
C ALA A 333 0.49 6.78 12.81
N ALA A 334 -0.07 7.98 12.71
CA ALA A 334 0.31 9.16 13.47
C ALA A 334 -0.96 9.78 14.04
N GLY A 335 -1.09 9.87 15.36
CA GLY A 335 -2.22 10.45 16.05
C GLY A 335 -1.79 11.00 17.41
N GLY A 336 -2.73 11.52 18.20
CA GLY A 336 -2.41 12.10 19.52
C GLY A 336 -1.72 11.12 20.49
N GLY A 337 -1.98 9.82 20.36
CA GLY A 337 -1.45 8.75 21.19
C GLY A 337 -0.22 8.05 20.62
N SER A 338 0.32 8.50 19.47
CA SER A 338 1.54 7.91 18.90
C SER A 338 2.71 8.05 19.88
N ILE A 339 3.40 6.94 20.15
CA ILE A 339 4.44 6.83 21.17
C ILE A 339 5.72 7.54 20.71
N LEU A 340 6.37 8.26 21.63
CA LEU A 340 7.63 8.96 21.39
C LEU A 340 8.82 8.13 21.89
N ARG A 341 9.82 7.89 21.04
CA ARG A 341 11.04 7.15 21.38
C ARG A 341 12.28 7.86 20.85
N PHE A 342 13.38 7.75 21.57
CA PHE A 342 14.71 8.11 21.08
C PHE A 342 15.54 6.83 21.00
N ASP A 343 15.98 6.47 19.79
CA ASP A 343 16.73 5.25 19.55
C ASP A 343 17.79 5.47 18.46
N LYS A 344 18.98 4.89 18.66
CA LYS A 344 20.13 4.95 17.74
C LYS A 344 20.48 6.33 17.18
N GLY A 345 20.33 7.37 17.99
CA GLY A 345 20.64 8.74 17.59
C GLY A 345 19.55 9.45 16.80
N CYS A 346 18.33 8.89 16.73
CA CYS A 346 17.19 9.47 16.00
C CYS A 346 15.91 9.52 16.83
N TYR A 347 15.06 10.49 16.53
CA TYR A 347 13.73 10.63 17.13
C TYR A 347 12.74 9.78 16.33
N GLN A 348 11.87 9.03 17.02
CA GLN A 348 10.84 8.18 16.43
C GLN A 348 9.47 8.52 17.02
N VAL A 349 8.45 8.58 16.15
CA VAL A 349 7.05 8.79 16.53
C VAL A 349 6.21 7.70 15.89
N GLY A 350 5.51 6.91 16.70
CA GLY A 350 4.75 5.76 16.21
C GLY A 350 5.66 4.65 15.64
N PRO A 351 5.11 3.70 14.85
CA PRO A 351 3.69 3.57 14.50
C PRO A 351 2.82 3.11 15.68
N ASP A 352 3.43 2.62 16.76
CA ASP A 352 2.72 2.19 17.96
C ASP A 352 1.96 3.35 18.60
N SER A 353 0.75 3.07 19.08
CA SER A 353 -0.10 4.02 19.79
C SER A 353 -0.40 3.53 21.21
N ALA A 354 -0.42 4.46 22.16
CA ALA A 354 -0.87 4.18 23.52
C ALA A 354 -2.41 4.04 23.64
N GLY A 355 -3.16 4.39 22.58
CA GLY A 355 -4.62 4.37 22.56
C GLY A 355 -5.25 5.22 23.67
N ALA A 356 -6.37 4.76 24.22
CA ALA A 356 -6.99 5.35 25.42
C ALA A 356 -6.64 4.58 26.72
N ASN A 357 -6.09 3.37 26.60
CA ASN A 357 -5.70 2.52 27.73
C ASN A 357 -4.44 1.68 27.36
N PRO A 358 -3.29 1.87 28.05
CA PRO A 358 -3.07 2.78 29.17
C PRO A 358 -3.16 4.27 28.78
N GLY A 359 -3.13 4.59 27.48
CA GLY A 359 -3.21 5.96 26.98
C GLY A 359 -1.91 6.75 27.17
N PRO A 360 -1.90 8.05 26.78
CA PRO A 360 -0.83 8.99 27.09
C PRO A 360 -0.39 8.98 28.56
N ALA A 361 0.85 9.36 28.83
CA ALA A 361 1.39 9.45 30.19
C ALA A 361 0.51 10.35 31.09
N ALA A 362 -0.05 11.41 30.52
CA ALA A 362 -0.97 12.32 31.20
C ALA A 362 -2.29 11.68 31.66
N TYR A 363 -2.68 10.50 31.16
CA TYR A 363 -3.97 9.85 31.48
C TYR A 363 -3.98 9.14 32.85
N ARG A 364 -2.86 9.17 33.59
CA ARG A 364 -2.72 8.60 34.95
C ARG A 364 -2.89 7.07 35.03
N ARG A 365 -2.55 6.35 33.95
CA ARG A 365 -2.68 4.87 33.84
C ARG A 365 -1.38 4.15 33.53
N GLY A 366 -0.24 4.81 33.74
CA GLY A 366 1.09 4.21 33.52
C GLY A 366 1.52 4.16 32.04
N GLY A 367 0.91 4.98 31.19
CA GLY A 367 1.25 5.08 29.77
C GLY A 367 2.61 5.71 29.46
N PRO A 368 3.12 5.52 28.22
CA PRO A 368 4.34 6.14 27.72
C PRO A 368 4.13 7.60 27.28
N LEU A 369 5.22 8.31 26.97
CA LEU A 369 5.16 9.63 26.32
C LEU A 369 4.55 9.52 24.91
N THR A 370 3.65 10.44 24.58
CA THR A 370 2.94 10.52 23.29
C THR A 370 2.91 11.93 22.72
N VAL A 371 2.41 12.09 21.48
CA VAL A 371 2.18 13.40 20.84
C VAL A 371 1.29 14.32 21.70
N THR A 372 0.28 13.77 22.37
CA THR A 372 -0.60 14.51 23.30
C THR A 372 0.21 15.04 24.48
N ASP A 373 1.11 14.23 25.04
CA ASP A 373 1.98 14.64 26.15
C ASP A 373 2.93 15.76 25.70
N ALA A 374 3.46 15.70 24.47
CA ALA A 374 4.24 16.80 23.90
C ALA A 374 3.41 18.08 23.81
N ASN A 375 2.18 18.03 23.30
CA ASN A 375 1.29 19.20 23.25
C ASN A 375 0.93 19.77 24.63
N ILE A 376 0.77 18.91 25.66
CA ILE A 376 0.56 19.35 27.04
C ILE A 376 1.81 20.08 27.56
N LEU A 377 3.00 19.51 27.35
CA LEU A 377 4.26 20.10 27.80
C LEU A 377 4.50 21.48 27.16
N LEU A 378 4.25 21.59 25.85
CA LEU A 378 4.37 22.83 25.08
C LEU A 378 3.24 23.84 25.35
N GLY A 379 2.26 23.52 26.20
CA GLY A 379 1.13 24.40 26.53
C GLY A 379 0.10 24.55 25.41
N LYS A 380 0.17 23.72 24.36
CA LYS A 380 -0.82 23.68 23.27
C LYS A 380 -2.14 23.03 23.73
N ILE A 381 -2.06 22.10 24.69
CA ILE A 381 -3.21 21.58 25.44
C ILE A 381 -3.13 22.07 26.88
N GLN A 382 -4.23 22.59 27.40
CA GLN A 382 -4.33 23.11 28.76
C GLN A 382 -5.18 22.15 29.62
N PRO A 383 -4.60 21.45 30.62
CA PRO A 383 -5.33 20.50 31.47
C PRO A 383 -6.58 21.09 32.14
N ALA A 384 -6.60 22.39 32.43
CA ALA A 384 -7.73 23.08 33.06
C ALA A 384 -8.98 23.19 32.17
N TYR A 385 -8.81 23.07 30.85
CA TYR A 385 -9.90 23.16 29.86
C TYR A 385 -10.14 21.81 29.16
N PHE A 386 -9.56 20.74 29.67
CA PHE A 386 -9.80 19.39 29.20
C PHE A 386 -10.75 18.67 30.17
N PRO A 387 -11.67 17.79 29.70
CA PRO A 387 -12.56 17.05 30.59
C PRO A 387 -11.80 16.27 31.68
N ALA A 388 -12.22 16.44 32.94
CA ALA A 388 -11.64 15.77 34.10
C ALA A 388 -12.19 14.34 34.22
N VAL A 389 -11.77 13.45 33.32
CA VAL A 389 -12.27 12.06 33.20
C VAL A 389 -11.22 11.00 33.49
N PHE A 390 -10.08 11.38 34.10
CA PHE A 390 -8.92 10.51 34.31
C PHE A 390 -8.74 10.12 35.78
N GLY A 391 -7.73 9.29 36.06
CA GLY A 391 -7.47 8.77 37.41
C GLY A 391 -8.30 7.53 37.74
N ALA A 392 -8.11 6.99 38.94
CA ALA A 392 -8.76 5.75 39.38
C ALA A 392 -10.28 5.92 39.59
N ASP A 393 -10.73 7.14 39.88
CA ASP A 393 -12.11 7.54 40.10
C ASP A 393 -12.76 8.21 38.88
N GLY A 394 -12.00 8.47 37.80
CA GLY A 394 -12.50 9.06 36.56
C GLY A 394 -12.94 10.52 36.70
N GLN A 395 -12.38 11.27 37.65
CA GLN A 395 -12.76 12.66 37.95
C GLN A 395 -11.56 13.62 37.97
N GLN A 396 -10.36 13.15 37.59
CA GLN A 396 -9.12 13.93 37.66
C GLN A 396 -8.75 14.55 36.30
N PRO A 397 -8.07 15.71 36.30
CA PRO A 397 -7.53 16.31 35.09
C PRO A 397 -6.26 15.57 34.61
N LEU A 398 -5.84 15.90 33.39
CA LEU A 398 -4.57 15.45 32.80
C LEU A 398 -3.37 15.73 33.72
N ASP A 399 -2.43 14.79 33.81
CA ASP A 399 -1.25 14.89 34.68
C ASP A 399 -0.05 15.56 34.00
N ARG A 400 -0.02 16.89 34.03
CA ARG A 400 1.11 17.66 33.49
C ARG A 400 2.44 17.36 34.20
N ALA A 401 2.43 17.15 35.51
CA ALA A 401 3.67 16.92 36.28
C ALA A 401 4.33 15.60 35.87
N ARG A 402 3.53 14.57 35.61
CA ARG A 402 4.02 13.28 35.10
C ARG A 402 4.69 13.41 33.74
N VAL A 403 4.10 14.20 32.84
CA VAL A 403 4.66 14.48 31.51
C VAL A 403 6.01 15.20 31.63
N GLU A 404 6.09 16.25 32.44
CA GLU A 404 7.33 17.00 32.67
C GLU A 404 8.45 16.09 33.23
N GLN A 405 8.12 15.21 34.17
CA GLN A 405 9.06 14.25 34.73
C GLN A 405 9.63 13.29 33.66
N GLN A 406 8.77 12.68 32.85
CA GLN A 406 9.21 11.70 31.84
C GLN A 406 10.01 12.37 30.71
N PHE A 407 9.63 13.57 30.28
CA PHE A 407 10.41 14.30 29.28
C PHE A 407 11.79 14.74 29.81
N ALA A 408 11.90 15.09 31.09
CA ALA A 408 13.19 15.37 31.70
C ALA A 408 14.13 14.14 31.66
N GLN A 409 13.58 12.94 31.91
CA GLN A 409 14.33 11.68 31.78
C GLN A 409 14.75 11.41 30.34
N LEU A 410 13.85 11.58 29.38
CA LEU A 410 14.15 11.39 27.96
C LEU A 410 15.22 12.36 27.46
N ARG A 411 15.14 13.64 27.86
CA ARG A 411 16.17 14.64 27.54
C ARG A 411 17.55 14.25 28.09
N GLN A 412 17.59 13.69 29.30
CA GLN A 412 18.84 13.23 29.90
C GLN A 412 19.45 12.07 29.09
N GLN A 413 18.64 11.11 28.65
CA GLN A 413 19.07 10.01 27.78
C GLN A 413 19.62 10.51 26.43
N ILE A 414 18.96 11.50 25.83
CA ILE A 414 19.42 12.13 24.57
C ILE A 414 20.77 12.82 24.78
N TYR A 415 20.91 13.59 25.86
CA TYR A 415 22.17 14.27 26.18
C TYR A 415 23.32 13.29 26.41
N GLU A 416 23.09 12.21 27.15
CA GLU A 416 24.12 11.18 27.43
C GLU A 416 24.59 10.44 26.16
N SER A 417 23.75 10.35 25.13
CA SER A 417 24.04 9.61 23.91
C SER A 417 24.55 10.46 22.74
N THR A 418 24.22 11.76 22.72
CA THR A 418 24.51 12.66 21.59
C THR A 418 25.20 13.96 21.97
N GLU A 419 25.35 14.24 23.26
CA GLU A 419 25.76 15.54 23.80
C GLU A 419 24.81 16.70 23.42
N ASP A 420 23.62 16.42 22.86
CA ASP A 420 22.62 17.44 22.50
C ASP A 420 22.04 18.09 23.76
N ALA A 421 22.37 19.37 23.96
CA ALA A 421 22.03 20.14 25.14
C ALA A 421 20.65 20.83 25.08
N ARG A 422 19.82 20.56 24.05
CA ARG A 422 18.47 21.13 23.89
C ARG A 422 17.62 21.08 25.15
N SER A 423 16.73 22.08 25.28
CA SER A 423 15.80 22.15 26.40
C SER A 423 14.72 21.07 26.29
N VAL A 424 14.04 20.79 27.40
CA VAL A 424 12.91 19.84 27.41
C VAL A 424 11.80 20.26 26.44
N ALA A 425 11.56 21.57 26.28
CA ALA A 425 10.59 22.09 25.32
C ALA A 425 11.05 21.87 23.87
N ASP A 426 12.35 22.04 23.57
CA ASP A 426 12.91 21.75 22.25
C ASP A 426 12.80 20.26 21.89
N VAL A 427 13.03 19.36 22.86
CA VAL A 427 12.87 17.92 22.66
C VAL A 427 11.42 17.58 22.31
N ALA A 428 10.46 18.09 23.07
CA ALA A 428 9.04 17.88 22.78
C ALA A 428 8.61 18.48 21.43
N ALA A 429 9.09 19.68 21.10
CA ALA A 429 8.85 20.30 19.80
C ALA A 429 9.47 19.51 18.64
N GLY A 430 10.64 18.89 18.84
CA GLY A 430 11.29 18.01 17.86
C GLY A 430 10.45 16.76 17.55
N PHE A 431 9.82 16.15 18.55
CA PHE A 431 8.88 15.05 18.32
C PHE A 431 7.63 15.50 17.55
N ILE A 432 7.08 16.69 17.84
CA ILE A 432 5.99 17.27 17.03
C ILE A 432 6.45 17.51 15.59
N GLU A 433 7.68 17.98 15.37
CA GLU A 433 8.25 18.19 14.03
C GLU A 433 8.32 16.88 13.23
N VAL A 434 8.74 15.77 13.87
CA VAL A 434 8.74 14.42 13.24
C VAL A 434 7.32 13.96 12.92
N ALA A 435 6.37 14.13 13.84
CA ALA A 435 4.96 13.75 13.63
C ALA A 435 4.32 14.54 12.47
N VAL A 436 4.54 15.86 12.44
CA VAL A 436 4.04 16.76 11.39
C VAL A 436 4.64 16.40 10.03
N ASN A 437 5.95 16.15 9.95
CA ASN A 437 6.57 15.72 8.70
C ASN A 437 6.00 14.38 8.22
N THR A 438 5.78 13.43 9.13
CA THR A 438 5.16 12.13 8.80
C THR A 438 3.77 12.31 8.17
N MET A 439 2.91 13.13 8.78
CA MET A 439 1.57 13.44 8.24
C MET A 439 1.65 14.20 6.91
N ALA A 440 2.56 15.18 6.78
CA ALA A 440 2.77 15.93 5.56
C ALA A 440 3.24 15.03 4.39
N GLN A 441 4.12 14.05 4.65
CA GLN A 441 4.52 13.10 3.62
C GLN A 441 3.35 12.24 3.14
N ALA A 442 2.47 11.82 4.03
CA ALA A 442 1.27 11.08 3.63
C ALA A 442 0.33 11.92 2.76
N ILE A 443 0.12 13.19 3.11
CA ILE A 443 -0.66 14.14 2.28
C ILE A 443 -0.03 14.27 0.89
N LYS A 444 1.30 14.47 0.81
CA LYS A 444 2.01 14.54 -0.47
C LYS A 444 1.83 13.27 -1.28
N LYS A 445 1.97 12.09 -0.67
CA LYS A 445 1.83 10.80 -1.35
C LYS A 445 0.47 10.68 -2.06
N ILE A 446 -0.61 11.00 -1.35
CA ILE A 446 -1.98 10.92 -1.88
C ILE A 446 -2.22 11.91 -3.02
N SER A 447 -1.75 13.16 -2.85
CA SER A 447 -1.88 14.20 -3.88
C SER A 447 -1.07 13.86 -5.14
N LEU A 448 0.13 13.33 -4.96
CA LEU A 448 1.06 13.02 -6.06
C LEU A 448 0.70 11.76 -6.83
N GLU A 449 0.18 10.72 -6.17
CA GLU A 449 -0.38 9.53 -6.83
C GLU A 449 -1.49 9.87 -7.84
N GLN A 450 -2.09 11.06 -7.71
CA GLN A 450 -3.14 11.62 -8.56
C GLN A 450 -2.68 12.79 -9.45
N GLY A 451 -1.42 13.24 -9.33
CA GLY A 451 -0.86 14.32 -10.15
C GLY A 451 -1.25 15.74 -9.71
N HIS A 452 -1.56 15.97 -8.43
CA HIS A 452 -1.99 17.28 -7.91
C HIS A 452 -0.92 17.98 -7.06
N ASP A 453 -0.81 19.30 -7.20
CA ASP A 453 0.04 20.17 -6.38
C ASP A 453 -0.75 20.70 -5.17
N VAL A 454 -0.36 20.27 -3.96
CA VAL A 454 -1.04 20.64 -2.70
C VAL A 454 -1.06 22.13 -2.41
N ARG A 455 -0.17 22.93 -3.02
CA ARG A 455 -0.08 24.38 -2.79
C ARG A 455 -1.29 25.14 -3.34
N ASP A 456 -2.04 24.54 -4.25
CA ASP A 456 -3.27 25.11 -4.81
C ASP A 456 -4.52 24.76 -3.97
N TYR A 457 -4.36 24.06 -2.84
CA TYR A 457 -5.46 23.48 -2.06
C TYR A 457 -5.57 24.13 -0.67
N THR A 458 -6.77 24.04 -0.09
CA THR A 458 -7.03 24.41 1.30
C THR A 458 -6.96 23.17 2.19
N LEU A 459 -6.23 23.25 3.32
CA LEU A 459 -6.18 22.16 4.29
C LEU A 459 -7.42 22.23 5.18
N CYS A 460 -8.31 21.26 5.10
CA CYS A 460 -9.52 21.18 5.91
C CYS A 460 -9.28 20.19 7.06
N CYS A 461 -8.99 20.71 8.25
CA CYS A 461 -8.66 19.88 9.42
C CYS A 461 -9.90 19.59 10.27
N PHE A 462 -10.01 18.35 10.72
CA PHE A 462 -11.04 17.87 11.63
C PHE A 462 -10.48 16.75 12.53
N GLY A 463 -11.34 16.18 13.37
CA GLY A 463 -10.92 15.30 14.46
C GLY A 463 -10.43 16.09 15.68
N GLY A 464 -10.43 15.44 16.85
CA GLY A 464 -10.14 16.10 18.14
C GLY A 464 -8.71 16.64 18.28
N ALA A 465 -7.77 16.15 17.47
CA ALA A 465 -6.37 16.59 17.47
C ALA A 465 -5.96 17.37 16.21
N GLY A 466 -6.79 17.44 15.16
CA GLY A 466 -6.43 18.07 13.89
C GLY A 466 -6.05 19.55 14.03
N GLY A 467 -6.87 20.31 14.77
CA GLY A 467 -6.64 21.73 15.04
C GLY A 467 -5.35 22.04 15.82
N GLN A 468 -4.74 21.05 16.48
CA GLN A 468 -3.52 21.23 17.26
C GLN A 468 -2.26 21.33 16.38
N HIS A 469 -2.33 20.77 15.15
CA HIS A 469 -1.18 20.64 14.25
C HIS A 469 -1.40 21.30 12.89
N ALA A 470 -2.60 21.82 12.62
CA ALA A 470 -3.01 22.29 11.30
C ALA A 470 -2.08 23.35 10.68
N CYS A 471 -1.71 24.39 11.43
CA CYS A 471 -0.77 25.42 10.95
C CYS A 471 0.60 24.83 10.59
N LEU A 472 1.13 23.93 11.43
CA LEU A 472 2.45 23.32 11.20
C LEU A 472 2.46 22.43 9.96
N ILE A 473 1.40 21.64 9.76
CA ILE A 473 1.23 20.79 8.58
C ILE A 473 1.13 21.63 7.31
N ALA A 474 0.25 22.65 7.32
CA ALA A 474 0.08 23.56 6.20
C ALA A 474 1.39 24.28 5.85
N GLU A 475 2.16 24.70 6.84
CA GLU A 475 3.47 25.33 6.64
C GLU A 475 4.49 24.38 6.00
N VAL A 476 4.58 23.13 6.47
CA VAL A 476 5.51 22.14 5.89
C VAL A 476 5.18 21.83 4.43
N LEU A 477 3.89 21.85 4.08
CA LEU A 477 3.36 21.62 2.73
C LEU A 477 3.35 22.87 1.86
N GLY A 478 3.52 24.07 2.42
CA GLY A 478 3.41 25.34 1.70
C GLY A 478 1.97 25.66 1.27
N MET A 479 0.97 25.19 2.03
CA MET A 479 -0.44 25.46 1.74
C MET A 479 -0.83 26.86 2.22
N PRO A 480 -1.63 27.62 1.44
CA PRO A 480 -1.89 29.03 1.69
C PRO A 480 -2.84 29.28 2.86
N GLN A 481 -3.68 28.31 3.22
CA GLN A 481 -4.70 28.46 4.25
C GLN A 481 -5.21 27.13 4.78
N VAL A 482 -5.77 27.18 5.98
CA VAL A 482 -6.46 26.08 6.67
C VAL A 482 -7.91 26.49 6.94
N TYR A 483 -8.84 25.55 6.83
CA TYR A 483 -10.23 25.70 7.24
C TYR A 483 -10.59 24.68 8.31
N LEU A 484 -11.28 25.11 9.38
CA LEU A 484 -11.83 24.23 10.42
C LEU A 484 -13.31 24.52 10.62
N HIS A 485 -14.16 23.51 10.43
CA HIS A 485 -15.60 23.63 10.66
C HIS A 485 -15.94 23.63 12.17
N PRO A 486 -17.04 24.25 12.64
CA PRO A 486 -17.45 24.24 14.06
C PRO A 486 -17.65 22.85 14.65
N TYR A 487 -18.08 21.91 13.82
CA TYR A 487 -18.24 20.50 14.19
C TYR A 487 -17.01 19.63 13.86
N ALA A 488 -15.82 20.22 13.74
CA ALA A 488 -14.59 19.50 13.39
C ALA A 488 -14.37 18.23 14.24
N GLY A 489 -14.62 18.28 15.56
CA GLY A 489 -14.42 17.11 16.42
C GLY A 489 -15.48 16.02 16.35
N VAL A 490 -16.58 16.22 15.61
CA VAL A 490 -17.66 15.24 15.36
C VAL A 490 -18.06 15.22 13.87
N LEU A 491 -17.14 15.61 12.99
CA LEU A 491 -17.44 15.88 11.59
C LEU A 491 -17.87 14.61 10.83
N SER A 492 -17.38 13.44 11.25
CA SER A 492 -17.77 12.15 10.68
C SER A 492 -19.25 11.85 10.91
N ALA A 493 -19.75 12.03 12.13
CA ALA A 493 -21.18 11.89 12.45
C ALA A 493 -22.03 12.92 11.68
N TYR A 494 -21.56 14.17 11.57
CA TYR A 494 -22.21 15.19 10.75
C TYR A 494 -22.26 14.77 9.28
N GLY A 495 -21.15 14.32 8.71
CA GLY A 495 -21.05 13.87 7.32
C GLY A 495 -21.93 12.66 7.00
N ILE A 496 -22.07 11.70 7.92
CA ILE A 496 -23.04 10.60 7.81
C ILE A 496 -24.48 11.15 7.69
N GLY A 497 -24.80 12.21 8.43
CA GLY A 497 -26.07 12.93 8.30
C GLY A 497 -26.32 13.50 6.91
N GLN A 498 -25.25 14.05 6.31
CA GLN A 498 -25.23 14.71 5.01
C GLN A 498 -25.14 13.73 3.82
N ALA A 499 -24.81 12.46 4.09
CA ALA A 499 -24.67 11.44 3.06
C ALA A 499 -26.03 11.08 2.43
N GLU A 500 -26.04 10.90 1.11
CA GLU A 500 -27.22 10.56 0.32
C GLU A 500 -27.37 9.04 0.19
N LEU A 501 -28.60 8.57 -0.06
CA LEU A 501 -28.77 7.19 -0.53
C LEU A 501 -28.13 7.05 -1.90
N ARG A 502 -27.27 6.04 -2.05
CA ARG A 502 -26.47 5.82 -3.25
C ARG A 502 -26.33 4.35 -3.54
N VAL A 503 -26.42 4.01 -4.83
CA VAL A 503 -26.11 2.67 -5.33
C VAL A 503 -25.11 2.81 -6.47
N LEU A 504 -24.04 2.02 -6.42
CA LEU A 504 -23.00 1.96 -7.44
C LEU A 504 -22.85 0.52 -7.89
N LYS A 505 -22.95 0.28 -9.21
CA LYS A 505 -22.67 -1.01 -9.82
C LYS A 505 -21.61 -0.87 -10.89
N GLU A 506 -20.72 -1.86 -10.95
CA GLU A 506 -19.62 -1.93 -11.88
C GLU A 506 -19.67 -3.25 -12.65
N GLN A 507 -19.23 -3.24 -13.91
CA GLN A 507 -19.15 -4.43 -14.75
C GLN A 507 -17.88 -4.40 -15.60
N THR A 508 -17.19 -5.54 -15.67
CA THR A 508 -16.01 -5.72 -16.54
C THR A 508 -16.42 -5.95 -17.98
N ILE A 509 -15.80 -5.24 -18.92
CA ILE A 509 -15.99 -5.38 -20.38
C ILE A 509 -14.76 -6.02 -21.02
N GLU A 510 -13.57 -5.44 -20.82
CA GLU A 510 -12.28 -5.85 -21.39
C GLU A 510 -12.30 -6.10 -22.91
N GLN A 511 -12.67 -5.06 -23.67
CA GLN A 511 -12.71 -5.10 -25.15
C GLN A 511 -12.11 -3.84 -25.79
N PRO A 512 -11.59 -3.89 -27.03
CA PRO A 512 -11.13 -2.69 -27.75
C PRO A 512 -12.23 -1.63 -27.90
N LEU A 513 -11.86 -0.35 -27.76
CA LEU A 513 -12.78 0.76 -27.97
C LEU A 513 -13.03 0.94 -29.48
N THR A 514 -14.18 0.48 -29.95
CA THR A 514 -14.63 0.63 -31.34
C THR A 514 -16.09 1.07 -31.37
N ALA A 515 -16.54 1.66 -32.48
CA ALA A 515 -17.93 2.10 -32.62
C ALA A 515 -18.95 0.95 -32.46
N ALA A 516 -18.60 -0.27 -32.90
CA ALA A 516 -19.46 -1.44 -32.78
C ALA A 516 -19.59 -1.92 -31.32
N VAL A 517 -18.46 -2.02 -30.61
CA VAL A 517 -18.43 -2.38 -29.18
C VAL A 517 -19.16 -1.31 -28.35
N LEU A 518 -19.01 -0.04 -28.71
CA LEU A 518 -19.66 1.05 -28.00
C LEU A 518 -21.19 0.96 -28.04
N ALA A 519 -21.75 0.49 -29.16
CA ALA A 519 -23.19 0.26 -29.30
C ALA A 519 -23.70 -0.89 -28.39
N GLU A 520 -22.90 -1.94 -28.21
CA GLU A 520 -23.20 -3.04 -27.27
C GLU A 520 -23.13 -2.55 -25.81
N VAL A 521 -22.06 -1.81 -25.47
CA VAL A 521 -21.84 -1.26 -24.11
C VAL A 521 -22.95 -0.30 -23.69
N ALA A 522 -23.56 0.43 -24.64
CA ALA A 522 -24.73 1.26 -24.35
C ALA A 522 -25.88 0.45 -23.74
N GLY A 523 -26.14 -0.76 -24.23
CA GLY A 523 -27.15 -1.66 -23.66
C GLY A 523 -26.83 -2.10 -22.23
N HIS A 524 -25.57 -2.42 -21.94
CA HIS A 524 -25.13 -2.78 -20.59
C HIS A 524 -25.26 -1.61 -19.60
N ILE A 525 -24.95 -0.38 -20.03
CA ILE A 525 -25.12 0.82 -19.20
C ILE A 525 -26.59 1.07 -18.87
N GLU A 526 -27.51 0.94 -19.84
CA GLU A 526 -28.95 1.09 -19.57
C GLU A 526 -29.48 -0.01 -18.64
N GLN A 527 -29.00 -1.25 -18.79
CA GLN A 527 -29.34 -2.33 -17.86
C GLN A 527 -28.86 -2.03 -16.44
N LEU A 528 -27.62 -1.56 -16.27
CA LEU A 528 -27.10 -1.16 -14.96
C LEU A 528 -27.86 0.03 -14.37
N LYS A 529 -28.30 1.00 -15.19
CA LYS A 529 -29.14 2.13 -14.75
C LYS A 529 -30.45 1.67 -14.15
N GLU A 530 -31.21 0.81 -14.82
CA GLU A 530 -32.46 0.31 -14.27
C GLU A 530 -32.20 -0.47 -12.97
N GLN A 531 -31.14 -1.30 -12.90
CA GLN A 531 -30.80 -2.02 -11.67
C GLN A 531 -30.52 -1.10 -10.47
N VAL A 532 -29.74 -0.03 -10.64
CA VAL A 532 -29.42 0.88 -9.53
C VAL A 532 -30.63 1.74 -9.14
N ILE A 533 -31.52 2.05 -10.08
CA ILE A 533 -32.78 2.76 -9.82
C ILE A 533 -33.74 1.86 -9.03
N ASP A 534 -33.93 0.61 -9.46
CA ASP A 534 -34.79 -0.37 -8.79
C ASP A 534 -34.33 -0.63 -7.35
N GLU A 535 -33.01 -0.67 -7.10
CA GLU A 535 -32.44 -0.86 -5.77
C GLU A 535 -32.69 0.34 -4.84
N LEU A 536 -32.71 1.58 -5.35
CA LEU A 536 -33.11 2.75 -4.57
C LEU A 536 -34.62 2.80 -4.31
N ILE A 537 -35.44 2.39 -5.29
CA ILE A 537 -36.91 2.27 -5.12
C ILE A 537 -37.24 1.24 -4.05
N ALA A 538 -36.55 0.10 -4.03
CA ALA A 538 -36.72 -0.94 -3.01
C ALA A 538 -36.37 -0.44 -1.59
N GLN A 539 -35.57 0.62 -1.48
CA GLN A 539 -35.23 1.29 -0.22
C GLN A 539 -36.20 2.42 0.16
N GLY A 540 -37.28 2.61 -0.60
CA GLY A 540 -38.32 3.60 -0.32
C GLY A 540 -38.09 4.99 -0.93
N VAL A 541 -37.23 5.11 -1.95
CA VAL A 541 -37.02 6.37 -2.67
C VAL A 541 -37.98 6.50 -3.85
N ASP A 542 -38.64 7.64 -3.99
CA ASP A 542 -39.49 7.93 -5.15
C ASP A 542 -38.66 8.12 -6.42
N ARG A 543 -39.05 7.48 -7.53
CA ARG A 543 -38.33 7.54 -8.82
C ARG A 543 -37.96 8.98 -9.29
N PRO A 544 -38.81 10.02 -9.14
CA PRO A 544 -38.46 11.38 -9.53
C PRO A 544 -37.32 12.02 -8.71
N GLN A 545 -37.00 11.47 -7.53
CA GLN A 545 -35.90 11.93 -6.67
C GLN A 545 -34.56 11.25 -7.02
N ILE A 546 -34.59 10.26 -7.92
CA ILE A 546 -33.41 9.48 -8.30
C ILE A 546 -32.78 10.09 -9.54
N GLN A 547 -31.48 10.39 -9.45
CA GLN A 547 -30.66 10.70 -10.62
C GLN A 547 -29.59 9.62 -10.80
N SER A 548 -29.22 9.33 -12.05
CA SER A 548 -28.21 8.32 -12.37
C SER A 548 -27.22 8.82 -13.41
N GLN A 549 -25.95 8.43 -13.28
CA GLN A 549 -24.86 8.76 -14.20
C GLN A 549 -24.05 7.52 -14.56
N GLY A 550 -23.68 7.41 -15.84
CA GLY A 550 -22.78 6.37 -16.34
C GLY A 550 -21.34 6.87 -16.46
N ARG A 551 -20.39 5.98 -16.23
CA ARG A 551 -18.95 6.19 -16.43
C ARG A 551 -18.34 4.99 -17.14
N ILE A 552 -17.25 5.26 -17.85
CA ILE A 552 -16.50 4.23 -18.58
C ILE A 552 -15.02 4.32 -18.22
N GLY A 553 -14.42 3.18 -17.91
CA GLY A 553 -13.01 3.02 -17.64
C GLY A 553 -12.27 2.72 -18.94
N LEU A 554 -11.52 3.70 -19.44
CA LEU A 554 -10.71 3.56 -20.66
C LEU A 554 -9.24 3.38 -20.32
N GLY A 555 -8.56 2.53 -21.07
CA GLY A 555 -7.11 2.33 -20.96
C GLY A 555 -6.49 2.09 -22.33
N TYR A 556 -5.17 2.15 -22.47
CA TYR A 556 -4.53 1.73 -23.71
C TYR A 556 -4.55 0.21 -23.84
N VAL A 557 -4.74 -0.31 -25.06
CA VAL A 557 -4.65 -1.74 -25.36
C VAL A 557 -3.30 -2.30 -24.89
N GLY A 558 -3.35 -3.41 -24.17
CA GLY A 558 -2.19 -4.06 -23.59
C GLY A 558 -1.73 -3.50 -22.23
N THR A 559 -2.46 -2.57 -21.63
CA THR A 559 -2.22 -2.09 -20.25
C THR A 559 -3.43 -2.39 -19.36
N ASP A 560 -3.26 -2.58 -18.04
CA ASP A 560 -4.38 -2.89 -17.12
C ASP A 560 -5.03 -1.70 -16.44
N THR A 561 -4.38 -0.53 -16.45
CA THR A 561 -4.95 0.66 -15.82
C THR A 561 -5.98 1.30 -16.72
N THR A 562 -7.13 1.59 -16.14
CA THR A 562 -8.15 2.43 -16.76
C THR A 562 -8.27 3.75 -16.01
N LEU A 563 -8.59 4.82 -16.74
CA LEU A 563 -9.05 6.08 -16.19
C LEU A 563 -10.56 6.19 -16.40
N TRP A 564 -11.27 6.56 -15.34
CA TRP A 564 -12.70 6.82 -15.41
C TRP A 564 -12.95 8.11 -16.16
N VAL A 565 -13.76 8.05 -17.21
CA VAL A 565 -14.27 9.21 -17.92
C VAL A 565 -15.81 9.18 -17.96
N PRO A 566 -16.47 10.34 -18.09
CA PRO A 566 -17.91 10.39 -18.26
C PRO A 566 -18.37 9.56 -19.46
N TRP A 567 -19.48 8.83 -19.32
CA TRP A 567 -20.11 8.17 -20.46
C TRP A 567 -20.66 9.21 -21.45
N ALA A 568 -20.10 9.22 -22.67
CA ALA A 568 -20.42 10.19 -23.72
C ALA A 568 -20.22 9.58 -25.12
N ASP A 569 -20.29 10.39 -26.18
CA ASP A 569 -19.86 9.98 -27.51
C ASP A 569 -18.33 9.74 -27.58
N LEU A 570 -17.90 9.00 -28.61
CA LEU A 570 -16.52 8.52 -28.74
C LEU A 570 -15.48 9.66 -28.67
N GLU A 571 -15.72 10.76 -29.39
CA GLU A 571 -14.78 11.88 -29.47
C GLU A 571 -14.57 12.54 -28.10
N ARG A 572 -15.66 12.78 -27.36
CA ARG A 572 -15.58 13.34 -26.00
C ARG A 572 -14.88 12.41 -25.02
N MET A 573 -15.15 11.11 -25.10
CA MET A 573 -14.50 10.13 -24.22
C MET A 573 -13.00 10.01 -24.50
N GLU A 574 -12.58 10.01 -25.77
CA GLU A 574 -11.16 10.02 -26.15
C GLU A 574 -10.45 11.29 -25.68
N ALA A 575 -11.10 12.45 -25.85
CA ALA A 575 -10.55 13.73 -25.38
C ALA A 575 -10.44 13.77 -23.85
N ALA A 576 -11.47 13.32 -23.12
CA ALA A 576 -11.47 13.24 -21.67
C ALA A 576 -10.38 12.28 -21.16
N PHE A 577 -10.23 11.11 -21.80
CA PHE A 577 -9.16 10.17 -21.47
C PHE A 577 -7.78 10.77 -21.74
N ALA A 578 -7.59 11.39 -22.89
CA ALA A 578 -6.32 12.04 -23.25
C ALA A 578 -5.96 13.19 -22.31
N GLN A 579 -6.93 13.89 -21.74
CA GLN A 579 -6.70 14.92 -20.73
C GLN A 579 -6.38 14.29 -19.37
N ALA A 580 -7.21 13.36 -18.89
CA ALA A 580 -6.98 12.67 -17.62
C ALA A 580 -5.64 11.93 -17.59
N HIS A 581 -5.23 11.33 -18.71
CA HIS A 581 -3.94 10.67 -18.85
C HIS A 581 -2.77 11.66 -18.79
N ARG A 582 -2.88 12.84 -19.41
CA ARG A 582 -1.86 13.91 -19.27
C ARG A 582 -1.81 14.47 -17.86
N ASP A 583 -2.95 14.72 -17.23
CA ASP A 583 -2.99 15.27 -15.87
C ASP A 583 -2.35 14.31 -14.87
N ARG A 584 -2.61 13.00 -15.02
CA ARG A 584 -2.07 11.99 -14.12
C ARG A 584 -0.63 11.60 -14.41
N TYR A 585 -0.25 11.53 -15.70
CA TYR A 585 1.02 10.92 -16.12
C TYR A 585 1.98 11.87 -16.85
N GLY A 586 1.53 13.09 -17.19
CA GLY A 586 2.32 14.11 -17.86
C GLY A 586 2.46 13.97 -19.38
N PHE A 587 1.93 12.91 -20.00
CA PHE A 587 2.01 12.66 -21.44
C PHE A 587 0.84 11.81 -21.96
N ASN A 588 0.78 11.54 -23.26
CA ASN A 588 -0.12 10.56 -23.89
C ASN A 588 0.68 9.58 -24.78
N LEU A 589 0.22 8.33 -24.90
CA LEU A 589 0.81 7.36 -25.82
C LEU A 589 0.23 7.55 -27.22
N LYS A 590 0.93 8.33 -28.05
CA LYS A 590 0.51 8.59 -29.44
C LYS A 590 0.46 7.29 -30.25
N GLY A 591 -0.59 7.13 -31.07
CA GLY A 591 -0.73 6.00 -32.00
C GLY A 591 -1.24 4.69 -31.40
N ARG A 592 -1.55 4.65 -30.10
CA ARG A 592 -2.02 3.44 -29.42
C ARG A 592 -3.54 3.45 -29.25
N SER A 593 -4.21 2.39 -29.68
CA SER A 593 -5.66 2.24 -29.53
C SER A 593 -6.08 2.11 -28.06
N LEU A 594 -7.31 2.53 -27.77
CA LEU A 594 -7.93 2.40 -26.46
C LEU A 594 -8.72 1.08 -26.34
N ARG A 595 -8.92 0.65 -25.09
CA ARG A 595 -9.81 -0.43 -24.68
C ARG A 595 -10.76 0.07 -23.60
N ILE A 596 -11.92 -0.57 -23.53
CA ILE A 596 -12.88 -0.47 -22.44
C ILE A 596 -12.52 -1.55 -21.44
N GLY A 597 -12.05 -1.18 -20.25
CA GLY A 597 -11.83 -2.16 -19.19
C GLY A 597 -13.12 -2.48 -18.46
N GLN A 598 -13.81 -1.45 -17.98
CA GLN A 598 -15.00 -1.58 -17.15
C GLN A 598 -15.96 -0.42 -17.34
N ILE A 599 -17.22 -0.61 -16.95
CA ILE A 599 -18.27 0.41 -16.89
C ILE A 599 -18.78 0.51 -15.46
N ALA A 600 -19.28 1.70 -15.09
CA ALA A 600 -19.93 1.93 -13.81
C ALA A 600 -21.19 2.76 -14.01
N VAL A 601 -22.22 2.46 -13.24
CA VAL A 601 -23.40 3.30 -13.11
C VAL A 601 -23.66 3.58 -11.65
N GLU A 602 -23.84 4.86 -11.36
CA GLU A 602 -24.14 5.36 -10.02
C GLU A 602 -25.51 6.05 -10.03
N ALA A 603 -26.34 5.74 -9.04
CA ALA A 603 -27.57 6.47 -8.78
C ALA A 603 -27.58 7.05 -7.37
N VAL A 604 -28.17 8.25 -7.24
CA VAL A 604 -28.24 9.02 -6.00
C VAL A 604 -29.67 9.51 -5.79
N ALA A 605 -30.18 9.38 -4.57
CA ALA A 605 -31.41 10.02 -4.14
C ALA A 605 -31.14 11.46 -3.72
N LEU A 606 -31.61 12.43 -4.51
CA LEU A 606 -31.46 13.84 -4.18
C LEU A 606 -32.31 14.20 -2.96
N GLN A 607 -31.66 14.66 -1.90
CA GLN A 607 -32.31 15.18 -0.70
C GLN A 607 -31.87 16.61 -0.43
N SER A 608 -32.82 17.46 0.00
CA SER A 608 -32.49 18.80 0.45
C SER A 608 -31.71 18.72 1.76
N VAL A 609 -30.44 19.07 1.71
CA VAL A 609 -29.58 19.17 2.88
C VAL A 609 -30.04 20.34 3.76
N PRO A 610 -30.32 20.15 5.07
CA PRO A 610 -30.66 21.25 5.96
C PRO A 610 -29.46 22.19 6.11
N ALA A 611 -29.63 23.48 5.80
CA ALA A 611 -28.63 24.49 6.12
C ALA A 611 -28.51 24.64 7.63
N VAL A 612 -27.31 24.50 8.17
CA VAL A 612 -27.03 24.75 9.59
C VAL A 612 -26.75 26.25 9.76
N THR A 613 -27.57 26.92 10.56
CA THR A 613 -27.30 28.30 10.98
C THR A 613 -26.81 28.28 12.42
N ILE A 614 -25.55 28.66 12.64
CA ILE A 614 -25.01 28.80 13.99
C ILE A 614 -25.34 30.19 14.50
N ALA A 615 -26.07 30.26 15.62
CA ALA A 615 -26.45 31.53 16.23
C ALA A 615 -25.22 32.24 16.81
N HIS A 616 -25.00 33.49 16.42
CA HIS A 616 -23.92 34.33 16.93
C HIS A 616 -24.42 35.11 18.15
N ALA A 617 -23.73 35.04 19.28
CA ALA A 617 -24.29 35.51 20.56
C ALA A 617 -23.49 36.58 21.33
N ALA A 618 -22.30 37.01 20.90
CA ALA A 618 -21.48 37.92 21.71
C ALA A 618 -21.13 39.25 21.01
N THR A 619 -21.39 40.36 21.71
CA THR A 619 -20.99 41.73 21.32
C THR A 619 -19.68 42.20 21.97
N GLU A 620 -19.18 41.51 23.01
CA GLU A 620 -17.89 41.81 23.67
C GLU A 620 -17.05 40.54 23.81
N LEU A 621 -15.82 40.57 23.29
CA LEU A 621 -14.88 39.46 23.34
C LEU A 621 -13.84 39.67 24.45
N THR A 622 -13.78 38.75 25.42
CA THR A 622 -12.74 38.71 26.46
C THR A 622 -12.10 37.33 26.49
N PRO A 623 -10.75 37.23 26.53
CA PRO A 623 -10.08 35.95 26.69
C PRO A 623 -10.46 35.29 28.02
N LEU A 624 -10.67 33.97 28.00
CA LEU A 624 -10.90 33.16 29.20
C LEU A 624 -9.68 33.16 30.13
N ALA A 625 -8.48 33.17 29.54
CA ALA A 625 -7.21 33.20 30.24
C ALA A 625 -6.08 33.65 29.31
N HIS A 626 -4.90 33.86 29.89
CA HIS A 626 -3.64 33.93 29.16
C HIS A 626 -2.70 32.85 29.67
N VAL A 627 -2.16 32.03 28.78
CA VAL A 627 -1.33 30.86 29.10
C VAL A 627 0.00 30.92 28.35
N SER A 628 1.00 30.18 28.83
CA SER A 628 2.29 30.04 28.13
C SER A 628 2.21 28.94 27.09
N VAL A 629 2.52 29.27 25.83
CA VAL A 629 2.53 28.33 24.69
C VAL A 629 3.88 28.40 24.01
N TYR A 630 4.49 27.25 23.76
CA TYR A 630 5.75 27.16 23.04
C TYR A 630 5.51 27.02 21.53
N SER A 631 6.09 27.93 20.75
CA SER A 631 5.92 28.01 19.30
C SER A 631 7.14 28.67 18.67
N LYS A 632 7.63 28.12 17.56
CA LYS A 632 8.84 28.59 16.84
C LYS A 632 10.08 28.76 17.73
N GLY A 633 10.31 27.81 18.65
CA GLY A 633 11.49 27.81 19.52
C GLY A 633 11.42 28.77 20.71
N GLN A 634 10.27 29.42 20.95
CA GLN A 634 10.10 30.43 21.99
C GLN A 634 8.78 30.26 22.75
N TRP A 635 8.74 30.74 23.99
CA TRP A 635 7.53 30.81 24.80
C TRP A 635 6.77 32.11 24.54
N HIS A 636 5.48 31.99 24.24
CA HIS A 636 4.56 33.11 23.98
C HIS A 636 3.48 33.14 25.07
N LYS A 637 3.01 34.34 25.42
CA LYS A 637 1.83 34.51 26.27
C LYS A 637 0.59 34.61 25.39
N ALA A 638 -0.15 33.51 25.28
CA ALA A 638 -1.26 33.35 24.35
C ALA A 638 -2.62 33.54 25.03
N PRO A 639 -3.57 34.30 24.45
CA PRO A 639 -4.95 34.32 24.91
C PRO A 639 -5.67 33.00 24.61
N VAL A 640 -6.63 32.63 25.47
CA VAL A 640 -7.52 31.48 25.29
C VAL A 640 -8.93 31.97 25.04
N TYR A 641 -9.56 31.55 23.93
CA TYR A 641 -10.93 31.90 23.57
C TYR A 641 -11.83 30.66 23.50
N GLU A 642 -13.11 30.84 23.79
CA GLU A 642 -14.16 29.86 23.47
C GLU A 642 -14.76 30.22 22.10
N ARG A 643 -14.78 29.27 21.16
CA ARG A 643 -15.15 29.57 19.77
C ARG A 643 -16.56 30.14 19.64
N ASP A 644 -17.52 29.62 20.38
CA ASP A 644 -18.93 30.05 20.33
C ASP A 644 -19.14 31.52 20.79
N ARG A 645 -18.12 32.14 21.40
CA ARG A 645 -18.14 33.56 21.79
C ARG A 645 -17.43 34.47 20.79
N LEU A 646 -16.81 33.93 19.75
CA LEU A 646 -16.14 34.74 18.73
C LEU A 646 -17.18 35.34 17.76
N PRO A 647 -17.17 36.66 17.53
CA PRO A 647 -18.03 37.26 16.51
C PRO A 647 -17.52 36.93 15.10
N ALA A 648 -18.43 36.92 14.12
CA ALA A 648 -18.09 36.80 12.71
C ALA A 648 -17.09 37.90 12.29
N HIS A 649 -16.18 37.53 11.40
CA HIS A 649 -15.08 38.34 10.87
C HIS A 649 -14.08 38.83 11.93
N HIS A 650 -14.11 38.28 13.14
CA HIS A 650 -13.09 38.60 14.14
C HIS A 650 -11.75 37.99 13.76
N ILE A 651 -10.69 38.81 13.79
CA ILE A 651 -9.33 38.40 13.46
C ILE A 651 -8.50 38.28 14.74
N ILE A 652 -7.87 37.13 14.94
CA ILE A 652 -6.91 36.87 16.02
C ILE A 652 -5.54 36.69 15.42
N GLU A 653 -4.62 37.62 15.69
CA GLU A 653 -3.25 37.56 15.19
C GLU A 653 -2.30 36.96 16.24
N GLY A 654 -1.36 36.12 15.79
CA GLY A 654 -0.34 35.54 16.63
C GLY A 654 -0.81 34.36 17.47
N VAL A 655 0.03 33.92 18.41
CA VAL A 655 -0.19 32.66 19.13
C VAL A 655 -1.44 32.74 20.01
N ALA A 656 -2.42 31.88 19.75
CA ALA A 656 -3.69 31.82 20.47
C ALA A 656 -4.21 30.38 20.56
N LEU A 657 -5.01 30.10 21.59
CA LEU A 657 -5.77 28.85 21.73
C LEU A 657 -7.26 29.14 21.58
N ILE A 658 -7.92 28.45 20.64
CA ILE A 658 -9.35 28.56 20.40
C ILE A 658 -9.99 27.21 20.73
N LEU A 659 -10.80 27.19 21.80
CA LEU A 659 -11.41 25.99 22.34
C LEU A 659 -12.76 25.72 21.69
N ASP A 660 -12.92 24.50 21.20
CA ASP A 660 -14.20 23.93 20.77
C ASP A 660 -14.73 23.00 21.87
N ALA A 661 -16.04 22.70 21.85
CA ALA A 661 -16.63 21.72 22.76
C ALA A 661 -15.95 20.34 22.69
N THR A 662 -15.28 20.04 21.57
CA THR A 662 -14.71 18.72 21.25
C THR A 662 -13.21 18.75 20.92
N GLY A 663 -12.52 19.89 21.06
CA GLY A 663 -11.11 19.99 20.68
C GLY A 663 -10.44 21.33 20.99
N THR A 664 -9.15 21.44 20.67
CA THR A 664 -8.37 22.68 20.80
C THR A 664 -7.72 23.01 19.47
N ASN A 665 -7.95 24.23 18.99
CA ASN A 665 -7.33 24.79 17.79
C ASN A 665 -6.18 25.71 18.20
N VAL A 666 -5.01 25.52 17.61
CA VAL A 666 -3.79 26.27 17.91
C VAL A 666 -3.47 27.20 16.74
N VAL A 667 -3.44 28.51 17.01
CA VAL A 667 -2.87 29.49 16.07
C VAL A 667 -1.38 29.58 16.37
N GLU A 668 -0.53 29.22 15.40
CA GLU A 668 0.93 29.25 15.58
C GLU A 668 1.51 30.65 15.42
N ALA A 669 2.77 30.84 15.85
CA ALA A 669 3.45 32.10 15.62
C ALA A 669 3.66 32.31 14.10
N GLY A 670 3.32 33.51 13.61
CA GLY A 670 3.29 33.82 12.18
C GLY A 670 1.96 33.52 11.49
N TRP A 671 0.93 33.10 12.23
CA TRP A 671 -0.41 32.84 11.71
C TRP A 671 -1.45 33.81 12.29
N GLN A 672 -2.58 33.91 11.60
CA GLN A 672 -3.80 34.56 12.07
C GLN A 672 -5.01 33.66 11.86
N ALA A 673 -6.04 33.88 12.66
CA ALA A 673 -7.33 33.20 12.56
C ALA A 673 -8.47 34.20 12.29
N GLU A 674 -9.42 33.83 11.44
CA GLU A 674 -10.62 34.61 11.13
C GLU A 674 -11.87 33.71 11.21
N VAL A 675 -12.93 34.18 11.87
CA VAL A 675 -14.22 33.46 11.93
C VAL A 675 -15.12 33.92 10.78
N ASP A 676 -15.72 33.01 10.01
CA ASP A 676 -16.68 33.36 8.95
C ASP A 676 -18.14 33.45 9.44
N ASP A 677 -19.06 33.83 8.54
CA ASP A 677 -20.50 33.98 8.83
C ASP A 677 -21.19 32.68 9.27
N GLN A 678 -20.59 31.53 8.97
CA GLN A 678 -21.09 30.21 9.35
C GLN A 678 -20.37 29.69 10.61
N GLY A 679 -19.51 30.50 11.24
CA GLY A 679 -18.70 30.13 12.41
C GLY A 679 -17.44 29.31 12.06
N GLY A 680 -17.17 29.06 10.78
CA GLY A 680 -15.95 28.42 10.28
C GLY A 680 -14.70 29.22 10.64
N LEU A 681 -13.59 28.54 10.92
CA LEU A 681 -12.33 29.15 11.33
C LEU A 681 -11.30 29.04 10.20
N TRP A 682 -10.90 30.19 9.66
CA TRP A 682 -9.86 30.31 8.64
C TRP A 682 -8.53 30.62 9.28
N LEU A 683 -7.51 29.77 9.09
CA LEU A 683 -6.14 30.08 9.51
C LEU A 683 -5.32 30.43 8.27
N ARG A 684 -4.62 31.57 8.32
CA ARG A 684 -3.75 32.02 7.24
C ARG A 684 -2.39 32.47 7.79
N PRO A 685 -1.30 32.27 7.06
CA PRO A 685 -0.02 32.86 7.43
C PRO A 685 -0.12 34.39 7.32
N LEU A 686 0.52 35.11 8.23
CA LEU A 686 0.70 36.56 8.12
C LEU A 686 1.59 36.84 6.89
N GLN A 687 1.19 37.77 6.01
CA GLN A 687 2.02 38.20 4.87
C GLN A 687 3.44 38.57 5.38
N ASP A 688 4.47 38.13 4.65
CA ASP A 688 5.92 38.18 4.99
C ASP A 688 6.51 37.11 5.94
N SER A 689 5.73 36.13 6.42
CA SER A 689 6.30 35.04 7.22
C SER A 689 6.82 33.87 6.38
N SER A 690 7.74 34.12 5.43
CA SER A 690 8.65 33.03 5.05
C SER A 690 9.49 32.72 6.29
N PRO A 691 9.36 31.54 6.92
CA PRO A 691 10.15 31.25 8.10
C PRO A 691 11.62 31.43 7.71
N PRO A 692 12.46 32.13 8.51
CA PRO A 692 13.88 32.06 8.29
C PRO A 692 14.25 30.59 8.31
N LEU A 693 14.86 30.10 7.23
CA LEU A 693 15.36 28.73 7.17
C LEU A 693 16.21 28.53 8.42
N LYS A 694 15.78 27.61 9.29
CA LYS A 694 16.54 27.22 10.48
C LYS A 694 17.96 26.92 9.98
N GLN A 695 18.98 27.56 10.54
CA GLN A 695 20.36 27.27 10.15
C GLN A 695 20.68 25.83 10.58
N ILE A 696 20.45 24.89 9.66
CA ILE A 696 20.79 23.49 9.86
C ILE A 696 22.30 23.38 9.62
N ALA A 697 23.03 22.95 10.64
CA ALA A 697 24.45 22.71 10.51
C ALA A 697 24.70 21.56 9.53
N ALA A 698 25.59 21.76 8.57
CA ALA A 698 26.07 20.73 7.66
C ALA A 698 27.23 19.90 8.24
N THR A 699 27.73 20.26 9.43
CA THR A 699 28.96 19.68 10.02
C THR A 699 28.70 18.59 11.06
N VAL A 700 27.56 18.64 11.76
CA VAL A 700 27.17 17.68 12.80
C VAL A 700 25.74 17.24 12.54
N ALA A 701 25.48 15.94 12.58
CA ALA A 701 24.15 15.39 12.37
C ALA A 701 23.22 15.82 13.52
N ASP A 702 22.15 16.54 13.19
CA ASP A 702 21.04 16.76 14.12
C ASP A 702 20.13 15.52 14.10
N PRO A 703 19.89 14.87 15.25
CA PRO A 703 19.03 13.68 15.36
C PRO A 703 17.63 13.82 14.76
N VAL A 704 17.01 15.00 14.88
CA VAL A 704 15.67 15.30 14.36
C VAL A 704 15.75 15.46 12.84
N GLN A 705 16.72 16.23 12.35
CA GLN A 705 16.88 16.43 10.92
C GLN A 705 17.29 15.14 10.21
N LEU A 706 18.09 14.28 10.85
CA LEU A 706 18.50 12.99 10.28
C LEU A 706 17.27 12.12 10.00
N ALA A 707 16.35 12.00 10.97
CA ALA A 707 15.09 11.30 10.79
C ALA A 707 14.25 11.92 9.65
N ILE A 708 14.14 13.25 9.60
CA ILE A 708 13.37 13.97 8.56
C ILE A 708 13.97 13.73 7.17
N PHE A 709 15.28 13.89 6.99
CA PHE A 709 15.94 13.69 5.69
C PHE A 709 15.88 12.23 5.23
N GLN A 710 16.02 11.26 6.14
CA GLN A 710 15.82 9.84 5.81
C GLN A 710 14.42 9.56 5.25
N GLN A 711 13.38 10.13 5.88
CA GLN A 711 12.00 10.04 5.38
C GLN A 711 11.83 10.74 4.03
N LEU A 712 12.41 11.93 3.85
CA LEU A 712 12.34 12.68 2.60
C LEU A 712 12.99 11.93 1.44
N PHE A 713 14.20 11.39 1.63
CA PHE A 713 14.88 10.62 0.57
C PHE A 713 14.12 9.34 0.19
N ARG A 714 13.57 8.62 1.19
CA ARG A 714 12.74 7.43 0.94
C ARG A 714 11.48 7.82 0.15
N ALA A 715 10.80 8.90 0.56
CA ALA A 715 9.59 9.39 -0.10
C ALA A 715 9.82 9.77 -1.57
N ILE A 716 10.94 10.42 -1.91
CA ILE A 716 11.27 10.74 -3.30
C ILE A 716 11.44 9.45 -4.13
N ALA A 717 12.15 8.44 -3.61
CA ALA A 717 12.32 7.17 -4.32
C ALA A 717 10.98 6.41 -4.49
N GLU A 718 10.11 6.43 -3.49
CA GLU A 718 8.75 5.85 -3.58
C GLU A 718 7.89 6.56 -4.62
N GLN A 719 7.95 7.89 -4.69
CA GLN A 719 7.25 8.67 -5.72
C GLN A 719 7.72 8.31 -7.12
N MET A 720 9.03 8.12 -7.33
CA MET A 720 9.56 7.62 -8.61
C MET A 720 8.96 6.24 -8.94
N GLY A 721 8.89 5.34 -7.96
CA GLY A 721 8.34 3.99 -8.15
C GLY A 721 6.86 3.98 -8.50
N VAL A 722 6.06 4.81 -7.84
CA VAL A 722 4.64 5.03 -8.18
C VAL A 722 4.51 5.52 -9.62
N THR A 723 5.28 6.54 -10.01
CA THR A 723 5.26 7.06 -11.39
C THR A 723 5.61 5.96 -12.40
N LEU A 724 6.66 5.18 -12.15
CA LEU A 724 7.07 4.09 -13.04
C LEU A 724 5.98 3.02 -13.16
N GLN A 725 5.44 2.56 -12.04
CA GLN A 725 4.37 1.56 -12.03
C GLN A 725 3.17 2.03 -12.86
N GLN A 726 2.72 3.26 -12.66
CA GLN A 726 1.52 3.77 -13.29
C GLN A 726 1.71 4.02 -14.80
N THR A 727 2.88 4.48 -15.22
CA THR A 727 3.20 4.88 -16.61
C THR A 727 3.72 3.74 -17.49
N SER A 728 4.22 2.66 -16.88
CA SER A 728 4.72 1.48 -17.62
C SER A 728 3.65 0.78 -18.45
N ALA A 729 4.08 0.15 -19.53
CA ALA A 729 3.24 -0.57 -20.48
C ALA A 729 3.30 -2.10 -20.29
N SER A 730 4.39 -2.65 -19.78
CA SER A 730 4.54 -4.10 -19.58
C SER A 730 3.91 -4.60 -18.28
N VAL A 731 3.38 -5.83 -18.34
CA VAL A 731 2.87 -6.57 -17.17
C VAL A 731 3.96 -6.73 -16.10
N ASN A 732 5.21 -6.89 -16.50
CA ASN A 732 6.34 -7.13 -15.60
C ASN A 732 6.60 -5.93 -14.66
N ILE A 733 6.65 -4.72 -15.19
CA ILE A 733 6.86 -3.52 -14.38
C ILE A 733 5.55 -3.15 -13.67
N LYS A 734 4.43 -3.13 -14.38
CA LYS A 734 3.16 -2.58 -13.89
C LYS A 734 2.47 -3.42 -12.83
N GLU A 735 2.37 -4.72 -13.07
CA GLU A 735 1.56 -5.64 -12.26
C GLU A 735 2.43 -6.52 -11.38
N ARG A 736 3.53 -7.03 -11.95
CA ARG A 736 4.47 -7.90 -11.22
C ARG A 736 5.42 -7.12 -10.31
N LEU A 737 5.51 -5.80 -10.49
CA LEU A 737 6.37 -4.87 -9.74
C LEU A 737 7.86 -5.23 -9.85
N ASP A 738 8.29 -5.68 -11.03
CA ASP A 738 9.67 -6.05 -11.32
C ASP A 738 10.50 -4.82 -11.72
N PHE A 739 10.62 -3.88 -10.79
CA PHE A 739 11.39 -2.65 -10.95
C PHE A 739 11.90 -2.10 -9.62
N SER A 740 12.87 -1.19 -9.64
CA SER A 740 13.28 -0.41 -8.46
C SER A 740 13.67 1.01 -8.85
N CYS A 741 13.46 1.96 -7.94
CA CYS A 741 13.86 3.37 -8.10
C CYS A 741 14.79 3.77 -6.96
N ALA A 742 15.80 4.60 -7.24
CA ALA A 742 16.83 4.95 -6.28
C ALA A 742 17.45 6.35 -6.50
N LEU A 743 17.93 6.93 -5.40
CA LEU A 743 18.67 8.18 -5.34
C LEU A 743 20.14 7.92 -4.99
N PHE A 744 21.02 8.71 -5.57
CA PHE A 744 22.46 8.59 -5.36
C PHE A 744 23.10 9.96 -5.10
N ASP A 745 24.13 9.96 -4.26
CA ASP A 745 24.97 11.14 -4.02
C ASP A 745 25.85 11.47 -5.24
N ALA A 746 26.62 12.56 -5.17
CA ALA A 746 27.54 12.98 -6.24
C ALA A 746 28.60 11.91 -6.59
N ALA A 747 28.91 11.01 -5.67
CA ALA A 747 29.85 9.90 -5.86
C ALA A 747 29.15 8.60 -6.30
N ALA A 748 27.87 8.68 -6.68
CA ALA A 748 27.04 7.58 -7.14
C ALA A 748 26.82 6.47 -6.09
N ASN A 749 26.94 6.80 -4.79
CA ASN A 749 26.56 5.87 -3.72
C ASN A 749 25.05 5.94 -3.46
N LEU A 750 24.43 4.78 -3.23
CA LEU A 750 23.02 4.68 -2.90
C LEU A 750 22.72 5.46 -1.61
N VAL A 751 21.71 6.34 -1.66
CA VAL A 751 21.22 7.14 -0.53
C VAL A 751 19.89 6.61 -0.02
N ALA A 752 18.95 6.34 -0.94
CA ALA A 752 17.64 5.78 -0.64
C ALA A 752 17.06 5.09 -1.87
N ASN A 753 16.09 4.22 -1.66
CA ASN A 753 15.41 3.48 -2.72
C ASN A 753 13.96 3.15 -2.34
N ALA A 754 13.15 2.84 -3.36
CA ALA A 754 11.88 2.15 -3.23
C ALA A 754 12.11 0.66 -3.49
N PRO A 755 12.18 -0.19 -2.44
CA PRO A 755 12.52 -1.59 -2.62
C PRO A 755 11.30 -2.38 -3.09
N HIS A 756 11.34 -2.88 -4.33
CA HIS A 756 10.43 -3.95 -4.76
C HIS A 756 11.18 -5.26 -5.01
N ILE A 757 12.36 -5.19 -5.65
CA ILE A 757 13.15 -6.37 -6.00
C ILE A 757 14.54 -6.31 -5.34
N PRO A 758 14.90 -7.29 -4.49
CA PRO A 758 16.17 -7.26 -3.76
C PRO A 758 17.44 -7.30 -4.60
N VAL A 759 17.44 -7.94 -5.78
CA VAL A 759 18.65 -8.00 -6.61
C VAL A 759 19.02 -6.65 -7.26
N HIS A 760 18.05 -5.74 -7.40
CA HIS A 760 18.31 -4.37 -7.83
C HIS A 760 19.07 -3.56 -6.75
N LEU A 761 18.97 -4.00 -5.49
CA LEU A 761 19.56 -3.31 -4.35
C LEU A 761 21.09 -3.44 -4.40
N GLY A 762 21.80 -2.31 -4.35
CA GLY A 762 23.26 -2.28 -4.42
C GLY A 762 23.83 -2.43 -5.84
N SER A 763 23.20 -3.19 -6.74
CA SER A 763 23.67 -3.32 -8.13
C SER A 763 23.47 -2.04 -8.96
N MET A 764 22.41 -1.26 -8.71
CA MET A 764 22.19 0.01 -9.40
C MET A 764 23.30 1.05 -9.14
N SER A 765 23.89 1.09 -7.93
CA SER A 765 25.03 1.98 -7.66
C SER A 765 26.21 1.71 -8.58
N GLU A 766 26.47 0.44 -8.90
CA GLU A 766 27.56 0.07 -9.80
C GLU A 766 27.29 0.56 -11.23
N SER A 767 26.04 0.55 -11.69
CA SER A 767 25.65 1.13 -13.00
C SER A 767 25.90 2.63 -13.06
N VAL A 768 25.53 3.38 -12.01
CA VAL A 768 25.73 4.84 -11.96
C VAL A 768 27.21 5.17 -11.86
N LYS A 769 27.99 4.43 -11.04
CA LYS A 769 29.45 4.56 -10.97
C LYS A 769 30.12 4.27 -12.31
N ALA A 770 29.66 3.25 -13.04
CA ALA A 770 30.19 2.92 -14.35
C ALA A 770 29.92 4.01 -15.40
N LEU A 771 28.73 4.63 -15.38
CA LEU A 771 28.41 5.78 -16.22
C LEU A 771 29.30 6.99 -15.87
N LEU A 772 29.42 7.32 -14.58
CA LEU A 772 30.25 8.41 -14.09
C LEU A 772 31.71 8.23 -14.50
N ALA A 773 32.26 7.02 -14.36
CA ALA A 773 33.61 6.70 -14.82
C ALA A 773 33.77 6.79 -16.34
N ALA A 774 32.74 6.45 -17.12
CA ALA A 774 32.78 6.48 -18.58
C ALA A 774 32.69 7.88 -19.18
N LYS A 775 31.85 8.74 -18.58
CA LYS A 775 31.53 10.07 -19.12
C LYS A 775 32.24 11.20 -18.40
N GLY A 776 32.49 11.07 -17.09
CA GLY A 776 33.09 12.11 -16.26
C GLY A 776 32.47 13.48 -16.51
N ASN A 777 33.32 14.46 -16.81
CA ASN A 777 32.91 15.85 -17.02
C ASN A 777 32.15 16.12 -18.34
N THR A 778 31.87 15.09 -19.15
CA THR A 778 31.12 15.25 -20.42
C THR A 778 29.61 15.16 -20.26
N LEU A 779 29.12 14.82 -19.06
CA LEU A 779 27.69 14.83 -18.74
C LEU A 779 27.13 16.25 -18.83
N ARG A 780 25.93 16.39 -19.41
CA ARG A 780 25.24 17.69 -19.57
C ARG A 780 23.85 17.67 -18.94
N PRO A 781 23.34 18.84 -18.49
CA PRO A 781 21.95 18.96 -18.04
C PRO A 781 20.95 18.47 -19.09
N GLY A 782 19.91 17.76 -18.64
CA GLY A 782 18.85 17.24 -19.53
C GLY A 782 19.21 15.96 -20.28
N GLN A 783 20.36 15.34 -19.98
CA GLN A 783 20.72 14.04 -20.55
C GLN A 783 20.17 12.87 -19.70
N VAL A 784 19.76 11.80 -20.37
CA VAL A 784 19.34 10.54 -19.74
C VAL A 784 19.98 9.37 -20.46
N PHE A 785 20.46 8.37 -19.72
CA PHE A 785 21.20 7.23 -20.25
C PHE A 785 20.55 5.90 -19.88
N ALA A 786 20.65 4.89 -20.75
CA ALA A 786 20.28 3.50 -20.49
C ALA A 786 21.50 2.57 -20.46
N THR A 787 21.50 1.63 -19.53
CA THR A 787 22.49 0.54 -19.47
C THR A 787 21.88 -0.72 -18.89
N ASN A 788 22.19 -1.88 -19.49
CA ASN A 788 21.92 -3.21 -18.94
C ASN A 788 23.19 -4.07 -18.92
N ASN A 789 24.37 -3.48 -19.20
CA ASN A 789 25.63 -4.19 -19.32
C ASN A 789 26.02 -4.86 -17.98
N PRO A 790 25.98 -6.21 -17.87
CA PRO A 790 26.19 -6.90 -16.59
C PRO A 790 27.59 -6.72 -16.02
N TYR A 791 28.59 -6.51 -16.88
CA TYR A 791 29.99 -6.29 -16.47
C TYR A 791 30.25 -4.84 -16.04
N ARG A 792 29.22 -3.98 -16.07
CA ARG A 792 29.27 -2.56 -15.69
C ARG A 792 28.09 -2.19 -14.79
N GLY A 793 27.72 -3.09 -13.87
CA GLY A 793 26.69 -2.88 -12.85
C GLY A 793 25.29 -3.35 -13.20
N GLY A 794 25.05 -3.83 -14.43
CA GLY A 794 23.81 -4.53 -14.78
C GLY A 794 23.69 -5.87 -14.04
N THR A 795 22.46 -6.35 -13.88
CA THR A 795 22.14 -7.67 -13.32
C THR A 795 22.11 -8.73 -14.43
N HIS A 796 21.27 -8.52 -15.43
CA HIS A 796 21.19 -9.26 -16.68
C HIS A 796 20.58 -8.35 -17.77
N LEU A 797 20.50 -8.80 -19.02
CA LEU A 797 20.08 -7.93 -20.13
C LEU A 797 18.60 -7.45 -20.06
N PRO A 798 17.63 -8.25 -19.60
CA PRO A 798 16.25 -7.76 -19.44
C PRO A 798 16.09 -6.60 -18.46
N ASP A 799 16.99 -6.46 -17.48
CA ASP A 799 16.92 -5.37 -16.49
C ASP A 799 17.65 -4.12 -17.00
N ILE A 800 16.90 -3.17 -17.55
CA ILE A 800 17.47 -1.93 -18.07
C ILE A 800 17.48 -0.86 -16.98
N THR A 801 18.65 -0.31 -16.69
CA THR A 801 18.83 0.83 -15.78
C THR A 801 18.84 2.13 -16.57
N VAL A 802 17.87 3.00 -16.29
CA VAL A 802 17.81 4.37 -16.80
C VAL A 802 18.34 5.33 -15.74
N ILE A 803 19.32 6.14 -16.11
CA ILE A 803 20.09 7.01 -15.19
C ILE A 803 19.99 8.46 -15.66
N THR A 804 19.59 9.35 -14.74
CA THR A 804 19.50 10.79 -14.99
C THR A 804 20.43 11.54 -14.02
N PRO A 805 21.49 12.19 -14.54
CA PRO A 805 22.31 13.12 -13.75
C PRO A 805 21.50 14.38 -13.40
N VAL A 806 21.54 14.79 -12.13
CA VAL A 806 20.80 15.95 -11.63
C VAL A 806 21.76 17.12 -11.45
N PHE A 807 21.52 18.21 -12.18
CA PHE A 807 22.32 19.44 -12.11
C PHE A 807 21.56 20.51 -11.34
N LEU A 808 22.24 21.18 -10.39
CA LEU A 808 21.73 22.39 -9.76
C LEU A 808 22.09 23.62 -10.60
N LYS A 809 21.34 24.71 -10.41
CA LYS A 809 21.50 25.94 -11.21
C LYS A 809 22.93 26.49 -11.09
N GLY A 810 23.60 26.63 -12.23
CA GLY A 810 24.95 27.18 -12.31
C GLY A 810 26.08 26.17 -12.08
N GLU A 811 25.77 24.89 -11.89
CA GLU A 811 26.78 23.85 -11.69
C GLU A 811 27.22 23.19 -13.01
N ALA A 812 28.52 22.95 -13.14
CA ALA A 812 29.11 22.29 -14.30
C ALA A 812 29.21 20.75 -14.13
N GLN A 813 28.94 20.23 -12.93
CA GLN A 813 28.94 18.80 -12.61
C GLN A 813 27.58 18.43 -12.01
N PRO A 814 27.15 17.17 -12.17
CA PRO A 814 25.93 16.71 -11.51
C PRO A 814 26.12 16.74 -9.99
N ALA A 815 25.14 17.31 -9.28
CA ALA A 815 25.12 17.33 -7.83
C ALA A 815 24.69 15.97 -7.26
N PHE A 816 23.79 15.28 -7.97
CA PHE A 816 23.21 13.99 -7.58
C PHE A 816 22.90 13.15 -8.81
N PHE A 817 22.48 11.90 -8.60
CA PHE A 817 21.89 11.08 -9.64
C PHE A 817 20.58 10.46 -9.16
N VAL A 818 19.68 10.22 -10.09
CA VAL A 818 18.53 9.35 -9.89
C VAL A 818 18.54 8.24 -10.93
N ALA A 819 18.05 7.06 -10.56
CA ALA A 819 17.92 5.97 -11.50
C ALA A 819 16.69 5.10 -11.22
N SER A 820 16.21 4.46 -12.28
CA SER A 820 15.19 3.43 -12.25
C SER A 820 15.69 2.22 -13.02
N ARG A 821 15.39 1.02 -12.52
CA ARG A 821 15.67 -0.24 -13.19
C ARG A 821 14.36 -1.00 -13.35
N GLY A 822 14.03 -1.42 -14.56
CA GLY A 822 12.82 -2.18 -14.87
C GLY A 822 13.15 -3.42 -15.69
N HIS A 823 12.45 -4.51 -15.42
CA HIS A 823 12.57 -5.75 -16.18
C HIS A 823 11.68 -5.70 -17.43
N HIS A 824 12.30 -5.64 -18.60
CA HIS A 824 11.59 -5.69 -19.87
C HIS A 824 11.25 -7.14 -20.23
N ALA A 825 10.01 -7.40 -20.67
CA ALA A 825 9.53 -8.75 -20.95
C ALA A 825 10.33 -9.46 -22.04
N ASP A 826 10.79 -8.74 -23.06
CA ASP A 826 11.67 -9.24 -24.12
C ASP A 826 12.52 -8.08 -24.64
N ILE A 827 13.84 -8.24 -24.69
CA ILE A 827 14.80 -7.30 -25.28
C ILE A 827 15.59 -7.96 -26.41
N GLY A 828 15.00 -8.97 -27.06
CA GLY A 828 15.63 -9.83 -28.04
C GLY A 828 16.33 -11.05 -27.43
N GLY A 829 17.15 -11.72 -28.22
CA GLY A 829 17.83 -12.97 -27.82
C GLY A 829 17.23 -14.24 -28.42
N ILE A 830 17.88 -15.37 -28.19
CA ILE A 830 17.62 -16.63 -28.91
C ILE A 830 16.29 -17.31 -28.55
N SER A 831 15.67 -16.92 -27.44
CA SER A 831 14.35 -17.40 -27.01
C SER A 831 13.41 -16.24 -26.68
N PRO A 832 12.08 -16.40 -26.88
CA PRO A 832 11.09 -15.46 -26.38
C PRO A 832 11.24 -15.23 -24.87
N GLY A 833 11.06 -13.99 -24.43
CA GLY A 833 11.13 -13.61 -23.02
C GLY A 833 12.53 -13.29 -22.50
N SER A 834 13.57 -13.31 -23.35
CA SER A 834 14.97 -13.00 -23.01
C SER A 834 15.56 -13.77 -21.82
N MET A 835 15.02 -14.96 -21.53
CA MET A 835 15.48 -15.89 -20.48
C MET A 835 15.87 -17.26 -21.09
N PRO A 836 16.86 -17.33 -22.00
CA PRO A 836 17.23 -18.59 -22.66
C PRO A 836 17.85 -19.58 -21.67
N ALA A 837 17.36 -20.82 -21.65
CA ALA A 837 17.87 -21.85 -20.75
C ALA A 837 19.29 -22.33 -21.07
N ASN A 838 19.77 -22.06 -22.28
CA ASN A 838 20.98 -22.65 -22.87
C ASN A 838 21.95 -21.62 -23.48
N SER A 839 21.90 -20.35 -23.03
CA SER A 839 22.89 -19.36 -23.45
C SER A 839 24.29 -19.72 -22.92
N THR A 840 25.29 -19.49 -23.76
CA THR A 840 26.72 -19.62 -23.44
C THR A 840 27.47 -18.30 -23.62
N ASP A 841 26.85 -17.34 -24.29
CA ASP A 841 27.37 -16.00 -24.53
C ASP A 841 26.28 -14.96 -24.19
N VAL A 842 26.65 -13.89 -23.50
CA VAL A 842 25.71 -12.83 -23.08
C VAL A 842 24.92 -12.24 -24.26
N ARG A 843 25.49 -12.21 -25.47
CA ARG A 843 24.82 -11.68 -26.67
C ARG A 843 23.65 -12.55 -27.13
N GLN A 844 23.57 -13.80 -26.68
CA GLN A 844 22.43 -14.68 -26.95
C GLN A 844 21.22 -14.37 -26.06
N GLU A 845 21.43 -13.63 -24.96
CA GLU A 845 20.41 -13.35 -23.94
C GLU A 845 19.55 -12.14 -24.27
N GLY A 846 20.01 -11.28 -25.19
CA GLY A 846 19.30 -10.07 -25.58
C GLY A 846 20.23 -8.98 -26.08
N ILE A 847 19.67 -7.79 -26.26
CA ILE A 847 20.38 -6.61 -26.75
C ILE A 847 21.10 -5.93 -25.58
N LEU A 848 22.39 -5.65 -25.76
CA LEU A 848 23.24 -5.01 -24.75
C LEU A 848 23.26 -3.49 -24.95
N PHE A 849 22.73 -2.77 -23.97
CA PHE A 849 22.82 -1.32 -23.81
C PHE A 849 24.03 -0.99 -22.94
N ASP A 850 25.02 -0.28 -23.50
CA ASP A 850 26.16 0.24 -22.75
C ASP A 850 26.16 1.77 -22.81
N ASN A 851 25.61 2.40 -21.76
CA ASN A 851 25.53 3.86 -21.61
C ASN A 851 24.94 4.57 -22.85
N VAL A 852 23.86 4.00 -23.40
CA VAL A 852 23.13 4.53 -24.56
C VAL A 852 22.43 5.82 -24.17
N LEU A 853 22.57 6.87 -24.97
CA LEU A 853 21.91 8.16 -24.73
C LEU A 853 20.42 8.05 -25.14
N LEU A 854 19.52 8.13 -24.16
CA LEU A 854 18.08 8.11 -24.39
C LEU A 854 17.50 9.49 -24.66
N VAL A 855 18.01 10.50 -23.96
CA VAL A 855 17.54 11.89 -24.06
C VAL A 855 18.76 12.80 -24.14
N ASP A 856 18.74 13.75 -25.08
CA ASP A 856 19.72 14.85 -25.15
C ASP A 856 18.96 16.17 -25.22
N GLY A 857 19.22 17.09 -24.29
CA GLY A 857 18.55 18.40 -24.26
C GLY A 857 17.01 18.33 -24.11
N GLY A 858 16.47 17.26 -23.51
CA GLY A 858 15.03 17.05 -23.37
C GLY A 858 14.36 16.33 -24.57
N GLU A 859 15.10 16.01 -25.62
CA GLU A 859 14.59 15.28 -26.79
C GLU A 859 14.87 13.78 -26.69
N PHE A 860 13.82 12.96 -26.74
CA PHE A 860 13.92 11.49 -26.72
C PHE A 860 14.44 10.95 -28.06
N GLN A 861 15.49 10.14 -28.01
CA GLN A 861 16.23 9.61 -29.16
C GLN A 861 15.54 8.36 -29.78
N GLU A 862 14.24 8.45 -30.03
CA GLU A 862 13.37 7.32 -30.39
C GLU A 862 13.88 6.50 -31.58
N ALA A 863 14.24 7.16 -32.68
CA ALA A 863 14.70 6.48 -33.90
C ALA A 863 15.98 5.67 -33.68
N ALA A 864 16.94 6.20 -32.91
CA ALA A 864 18.19 5.52 -32.62
C ALA A 864 17.98 4.29 -31.72
N ILE A 865 17.10 4.40 -30.73
CA ILE A 865 16.76 3.29 -29.83
C ILE A 865 16.00 2.20 -30.59
N TYR A 866 15.01 2.57 -31.41
CA TYR A 866 14.26 1.63 -32.24
C TYR A 866 15.18 0.88 -33.21
N GLN A 867 16.15 1.57 -33.80
CA GLN A 867 17.15 0.94 -34.66
C GLN A 867 18.01 -0.08 -33.89
N LEU A 868 18.43 0.27 -32.67
CA LEU A 868 19.20 -0.63 -31.80
C LEU A 868 18.38 -1.88 -31.41
N LEU A 869 17.08 -1.74 -31.17
CA LEU A 869 16.17 -2.83 -30.84
C LEU A 869 15.89 -3.78 -32.02
N THR A 870 15.99 -3.29 -33.26
CA THR A 870 15.54 -4.03 -34.46
C THR A 870 16.68 -4.55 -35.35
N GLN A 871 17.91 -4.02 -35.20
CA GLN A 871 19.05 -4.41 -36.05
C GLN A 871 20.01 -5.41 -35.41
N ALA A 872 19.76 -5.82 -34.15
CA ALA A 872 20.55 -6.85 -33.50
C ALA A 872 20.35 -8.23 -34.17
N PRO A 873 21.31 -9.19 -34.06
CA PRO A 873 21.16 -10.53 -34.62
C PRO A 873 19.90 -11.27 -34.16
N TRP A 874 19.45 -10.98 -32.94
CA TRP A 874 18.18 -11.42 -32.38
C TRP A 874 17.41 -10.17 -31.91
N PRO A 875 16.59 -9.56 -32.79
CA PRO A 875 15.91 -8.31 -32.47
C PRO A 875 14.86 -8.51 -31.38
N ALA A 876 14.51 -7.42 -30.70
CA ALA A 876 13.40 -7.41 -29.76
C ALA A 876 12.10 -7.73 -30.50
N ARG A 877 11.28 -8.62 -29.92
CA ARG A 877 10.03 -9.08 -30.55
C ARG A 877 8.91 -8.05 -30.49
N TYR A 878 8.96 -7.14 -29.51
CA TYR A 878 7.98 -6.06 -29.37
C TYR A 878 8.62 -4.70 -29.02
N PRO A 879 9.38 -4.08 -29.95
CA PRO A 879 10.14 -2.86 -29.71
C PRO A 879 9.32 -1.67 -29.18
N GLU A 880 8.05 -1.55 -29.58
CA GLU A 880 7.16 -0.48 -29.15
C GLU A 880 6.87 -0.53 -27.65
N GLN A 881 6.76 -1.73 -27.07
CA GLN A 881 6.63 -1.90 -25.63
C GLN A 881 7.93 -1.52 -24.91
N ASN A 882 9.10 -1.88 -25.46
CA ASN A 882 10.38 -1.47 -24.88
C ASN A 882 10.52 0.05 -24.85
N LEU A 883 10.16 0.75 -25.93
CA LEU A 883 10.17 2.21 -25.98
C LEU A 883 9.24 2.84 -24.95
N ALA A 884 8.01 2.32 -24.81
CA ALA A 884 7.05 2.81 -23.82
C ALA A 884 7.55 2.64 -22.38
N ASP A 885 8.16 1.51 -22.05
CA ASP A 885 8.74 1.27 -20.71
C ASP A 885 9.97 2.16 -20.44
N LEU A 886 10.82 2.41 -21.45
CA LEU A 886 11.93 3.37 -21.33
C LEU A 886 11.42 4.80 -21.08
N GLN A 887 10.34 5.21 -21.75
CA GLN A 887 9.69 6.51 -21.51
C GLN A 887 9.12 6.60 -20.09
N ALA A 888 8.51 5.52 -19.58
CA ALA A 888 8.03 5.44 -18.21
C ALA A 888 9.18 5.59 -17.18
N GLN A 889 10.32 4.94 -17.42
CA GLN A 889 11.52 5.08 -16.59
C GLN A 889 12.10 6.51 -16.62
N ILE A 890 12.10 7.17 -17.79
CA ILE A 890 12.50 8.58 -17.93
C ILE A 890 11.57 9.47 -17.09
N ALA A 891 10.25 9.27 -17.18
CA ALA A 891 9.26 10.05 -16.42
C ALA A 891 9.45 9.89 -14.90
N ALA A 892 9.69 8.65 -14.45
CA ALA A 892 10.00 8.35 -13.05
C ALA A 892 11.27 9.07 -12.58
N ASN A 893 12.35 9.03 -13.37
CA ASN A 893 13.58 9.73 -13.03
C ASN A 893 13.39 11.25 -13.00
N GLN A 894 12.66 11.82 -13.96
CA GLN A 894 12.40 13.26 -14.01
C GLN A 894 11.68 13.73 -12.74
N ARG A 895 10.72 12.94 -12.25
CA ARG A 895 10.03 13.19 -10.99
C ARG A 895 11.00 13.23 -9.80
N GLY A 896 11.89 12.25 -9.69
CA GLY A 896 12.90 12.20 -8.64
C GLY A 896 13.88 13.38 -8.68
N ALA A 897 14.31 13.78 -9.88
CA ALA A 897 15.19 14.93 -10.09
C ALA A 897 14.52 16.24 -9.65
N GLN A 898 13.25 16.45 -9.98
CA GLN A 898 12.49 17.64 -9.58
C GLN A 898 12.37 17.77 -8.06
N GLU A 899 12.04 16.68 -7.36
CA GLU A 899 11.91 16.70 -5.91
C GLU A 899 13.25 16.91 -5.20
N LEU A 900 14.35 16.34 -5.72
CA LEU A 900 15.69 16.62 -5.20
C LEU A 900 16.09 18.09 -5.39
N MET A 901 15.79 18.68 -6.55
CA MET A 901 16.04 20.11 -6.78
C MET A 901 15.23 20.97 -5.81
N ALA A 902 13.93 20.68 -5.63
CA ALA A 902 13.07 21.38 -4.68
C ALA A 902 13.57 21.24 -3.22
N LEU A 903 14.11 20.07 -2.87
CA LEU A 903 14.72 19.84 -1.56
C LEU A 903 15.98 20.71 -1.37
N CYS A 904 16.82 20.84 -2.40
CA CYS A 904 17.98 21.72 -2.37
C CYS A 904 17.61 23.21 -2.36
N ASP A 905 16.56 23.62 -3.06
CA ASP A 905 16.05 24.98 -3.02
C ASP A 905 15.59 25.36 -1.59
N ARG A 906 15.02 24.38 -0.86
CA ARG A 906 14.54 24.57 0.51
C ARG A 906 15.66 24.55 1.56
N TYR A 907 16.55 23.56 1.53
CA TYR A 907 17.51 23.34 2.62
C TYR A 907 18.94 23.76 2.27
N GLY A 908 19.22 24.08 1.01
CA GLY A 908 20.55 24.31 0.48
C GLY A 908 21.27 23.02 0.11
N ARG A 909 22.08 23.08 -0.95
CA ARG A 909 22.87 21.94 -1.47
C ARG A 909 23.73 21.28 -0.38
N GLU A 910 24.49 22.07 0.37
CA GLU A 910 25.48 21.55 1.33
C GLU A 910 24.82 20.74 2.44
N VAL A 911 23.66 21.21 2.94
CA VAL A 911 22.88 20.49 3.94
C VAL A 911 22.35 19.18 3.37
N VAL A 912 21.72 19.21 2.19
CA VAL A 912 21.19 17.98 1.57
C VAL A 912 22.31 16.94 1.39
N ALA A 913 23.47 17.34 0.87
CA ALA A 913 24.61 16.45 0.71
C ALA A 913 25.13 15.89 2.04
N ALA A 914 25.25 16.72 3.08
CA ALA A 914 25.67 16.28 4.41
C ALA A 914 24.70 15.24 5.01
N TYR A 915 23.39 15.45 4.89
CA TYR A 915 22.40 14.50 5.41
C TYR A 915 22.29 13.20 4.61
N MET A 916 22.64 13.22 3.31
CA MET A 916 22.86 11.98 2.55
C MET A 916 24.02 11.18 3.16
N GLU A 917 25.13 11.84 3.50
CA GLU A 917 26.28 11.20 4.12
C GLU A 917 25.99 10.72 5.55
N PHE A 918 25.35 11.54 6.39
CA PHE A 918 24.96 11.16 7.75
C PHE A 918 24.02 9.95 7.76
N SER A 919 23.10 9.86 6.80
CA SER A 919 22.26 8.67 6.61
C SER A 919 23.08 7.41 6.30
N GLN A 920 24.12 7.52 5.46
CA GLN A 920 25.02 6.40 5.17
C GLN A 920 25.90 6.03 6.37
N ILE A 921 26.35 7.01 7.18
CA ILE A 921 27.10 6.75 8.41
C ILE A 921 26.23 6.03 9.44
N ASN A 922 25.00 6.51 9.66
CA ASN A 922 24.06 5.89 10.58
C ASN A 922 23.75 4.43 10.21
N ALA A 923 23.53 4.14 8.92
CA ALA A 923 23.34 2.77 8.44
C ALA A 923 24.58 1.88 8.65
N ALA A 924 25.78 2.43 8.47
CA ALA A 924 27.02 1.71 8.73
C ALA A 924 27.15 1.32 10.22
N GLU A 925 26.84 2.23 11.14
CA GLU A 925 26.89 1.96 12.59
C GLU A 925 25.85 0.90 13.01
N CYS A 926 24.66 0.92 12.41
CA CYS A 926 23.66 -0.13 12.66
C CYS A 926 24.16 -1.51 12.23
N VAL A 927 24.82 -1.62 11.07
CA VAL A 927 25.44 -2.88 10.62
C VAL A 927 26.61 -3.26 11.51
N ARG A 928 27.47 -2.32 11.94
CA ARG A 928 28.54 -2.62 12.91
C ARG A 928 27.99 -3.24 14.19
N GLN A 929 26.95 -2.64 14.76
CA GLN A 929 26.31 -3.13 15.97
C GLN A 929 25.77 -4.55 15.79
N CYS A 930 25.12 -4.83 14.65
CA CYS A 930 24.65 -6.17 14.30
C CYS A 930 25.84 -7.16 14.23
N LEU A 931 26.91 -6.81 13.50
CA LEU A 931 28.10 -7.64 13.33
C LEU A 931 28.75 -8.04 14.65
N ARG A 932 28.79 -7.16 15.66
CA ARG A 932 29.36 -7.48 16.99
C ARG A 932 28.69 -8.67 17.69
N SER A 933 27.44 -8.96 17.34
CA SER A 933 26.66 -10.07 17.93
C SER A 933 26.72 -11.37 17.12
N LEU A 934 27.21 -11.32 15.88
CA LEU A 934 27.22 -12.44 14.96
C LEU A 934 28.50 -13.26 15.08
N ARG A 935 28.43 -14.51 14.62
CA ARG A 935 29.58 -15.40 14.49
C ARG A 935 29.91 -15.59 13.02
N GLY A 936 31.19 -15.47 12.70
CA GLY A 936 31.71 -15.88 11.39
C GLY A 936 31.66 -17.40 11.23
N GLY A 937 31.84 -17.87 10.01
CA GLY A 937 31.79 -19.29 9.69
C GLY A 937 32.12 -19.57 8.23
N HIS A 938 32.09 -20.85 7.89
CA HIS A 938 32.41 -21.37 6.57
C HIS A 938 31.22 -22.13 6.02
N PHE A 939 30.91 -21.96 4.74
CA PHE A 939 29.91 -22.80 4.08
C PHE A 939 30.24 -23.02 2.60
N CYS A 940 29.88 -24.19 2.09
CA CYS A 940 29.99 -24.56 0.68
C CYS A 940 28.67 -25.18 0.23
N VAL A 941 28.14 -24.67 -0.89
CA VAL A 941 26.89 -25.16 -1.50
C VAL A 941 27.16 -25.61 -2.91
N ALA A 942 26.80 -26.86 -3.23
CA ALA A 942 26.85 -27.41 -4.58
C ALA A 942 25.60 -26.98 -5.38
N MET A 943 25.76 -26.85 -6.70
CA MET A 943 24.71 -26.49 -7.66
C MET A 943 24.40 -27.66 -8.60
N ASP A 944 23.21 -27.66 -9.21
CA ASP A 944 22.74 -28.75 -10.08
C ASP A 944 23.57 -28.96 -11.36
N ASN A 945 24.31 -27.94 -11.79
CA ASN A 945 25.23 -27.98 -12.93
C ASN A 945 26.64 -28.49 -12.56
N GLY A 946 26.88 -28.79 -11.29
CA GLY A 946 28.17 -29.29 -10.78
C GLY A 946 29.12 -28.21 -10.27
N SER A 947 28.74 -26.92 -10.36
CA SER A 947 29.49 -25.82 -9.74
C SER A 947 29.27 -25.78 -8.22
N GLN A 948 30.11 -25.02 -7.52
CA GLN A 948 29.97 -24.75 -6.09
C GLN A 948 30.20 -23.27 -5.76
N ILE A 949 29.49 -22.78 -4.74
CA ILE A 949 29.75 -21.48 -4.11
C ILE A 949 30.32 -21.74 -2.72
N GLN A 950 31.44 -21.11 -2.41
CA GLN A 950 32.11 -21.21 -1.11
C GLN A 950 32.26 -19.81 -0.52
N VAL A 951 32.00 -19.67 0.78
CA VAL A 951 32.23 -18.42 1.51
C VAL A 951 32.82 -18.69 2.89
N GLN A 952 33.86 -17.93 3.22
CA GLN A 952 34.41 -17.78 4.56
C GLN A 952 34.07 -16.39 5.08
N ILE A 953 33.34 -16.32 6.19
CA ILE A 953 32.99 -15.07 6.86
C ILE A 953 33.84 -14.96 8.11
N THR A 954 34.63 -13.90 8.19
CA THR A 954 35.42 -13.55 9.38
C THR A 954 34.87 -12.25 9.96
N ILE A 955 34.54 -12.23 11.24
CA ILE A 955 33.96 -11.06 11.91
C ILE A 955 34.93 -10.59 13.01
N ASP A 956 35.23 -9.30 13.02
CA ASP A 956 35.90 -8.63 14.14
C ASP A 956 34.83 -8.00 15.06
N PRO A 957 34.58 -8.58 16.25
CA PRO A 957 33.55 -8.09 17.15
C PRO A 957 33.93 -6.78 17.87
N ASN A 958 35.20 -6.37 17.88
CA ASN A 958 35.61 -5.11 18.50
C ASN A 958 35.31 -3.95 17.56
N GLU A 959 35.80 -4.05 16.32
CA GLU A 959 35.59 -3.05 15.28
C GLU A 959 34.17 -3.12 14.67
N GLY A 960 33.47 -4.25 14.82
CA GLY A 960 32.19 -4.49 14.16
C GLY A 960 32.34 -4.56 12.64
N THR A 961 33.40 -5.18 12.14
CA THR A 961 33.67 -5.35 10.71
C THR A 961 33.60 -6.82 10.31
N ALA A 962 33.38 -7.08 9.02
CA ALA A 962 33.41 -8.44 8.47
C ALA A 962 34.20 -8.51 7.16
N CYS A 963 34.92 -9.62 6.96
CA CYS A 963 35.55 -9.97 5.70
C CYS A 963 34.86 -11.22 5.13
N LEU A 964 34.31 -11.09 3.92
CA LEU A 964 33.67 -12.16 3.17
C LEU A 964 34.60 -12.60 2.04
N ASP A 965 35.17 -13.79 2.19
CA ASP A 965 36.11 -14.37 1.24
C ASP A 965 35.45 -15.51 0.45
N PHE A 966 35.37 -15.35 -0.87
CA PHE A 966 34.76 -16.31 -1.79
C PHE A 966 35.78 -17.21 -2.49
N GLU A 967 37.03 -17.23 -2.04
CA GLU A 967 38.04 -18.18 -2.50
C GLU A 967 37.52 -19.64 -2.37
N GLY A 968 37.72 -20.43 -3.43
CA GLY A 968 37.18 -21.80 -3.55
C GLY A 968 35.81 -21.90 -4.26
N THR A 969 35.17 -20.77 -4.56
CA THR A 969 34.03 -20.74 -5.50
C THR A 969 34.49 -21.16 -6.90
N SER A 970 33.66 -21.91 -7.62
CA SER A 970 34.00 -22.42 -8.95
C SER A 970 34.44 -21.31 -9.92
N PRO A 971 35.35 -21.60 -10.88
CA PRO A 971 35.60 -20.73 -12.01
C PRO A 971 34.31 -20.41 -12.78
N GLN A 972 34.31 -19.32 -13.55
CA GLN A 972 33.22 -19.05 -14.49
C GLN A 972 32.99 -20.25 -15.42
N THR A 973 31.73 -20.54 -15.70
CA THR A 973 31.30 -21.68 -16.51
C THR A 973 30.98 -21.24 -17.95
N HIS A 974 30.87 -22.22 -18.85
CA HIS A 974 30.42 -21.98 -20.23
C HIS A 974 28.88 -21.86 -20.37
N ASP A 975 28.13 -22.13 -19.30
CA ASP A 975 26.68 -21.95 -19.25
C ASP A 975 26.32 -20.53 -18.74
N ASN A 976 25.04 -20.29 -18.47
CA ASN A 976 24.54 -18.97 -18.10
C ASN A 976 24.38 -18.74 -16.58
N PHE A 977 24.93 -19.62 -15.74
CA PHE A 977 24.86 -19.51 -14.28
C PHE A 977 25.88 -18.53 -13.69
N ASN A 978 26.66 -17.84 -14.52
CA ASN A 978 27.62 -16.86 -14.04
C ASN A 978 26.91 -15.61 -13.48
N ALA A 979 27.18 -15.25 -12.23
CA ALA A 979 26.63 -14.07 -11.57
C ALA A 979 27.65 -12.91 -11.59
N PRO A 980 27.36 -11.79 -12.27
CA PRO A 980 28.13 -10.56 -12.18
C PRO A 980 28.43 -10.13 -10.75
N LEU A 981 29.58 -9.47 -10.53
CA LEU A 981 29.98 -8.96 -9.21
C LEU A 981 28.91 -8.05 -8.56
N ALA A 982 28.14 -7.32 -9.38
CA ALA A 982 27.05 -6.48 -8.89
C ALA A 982 25.95 -7.29 -8.18
N ILE A 983 25.64 -8.50 -8.66
CA ILE A 983 24.69 -9.43 -8.03
C ILE A 983 25.27 -9.96 -6.71
N THR A 984 26.57 -10.27 -6.69
CA THR A 984 27.25 -10.72 -5.47
C THR A 984 27.17 -9.65 -4.36
N LYS A 985 27.44 -8.38 -4.71
CA LYS A 985 27.27 -7.24 -3.78
C LYS A 985 25.82 -7.08 -3.32
N ALA A 986 24.84 -7.25 -4.21
CA ALA A 986 23.42 -7.16 -3.90
C ALA A 986 22.99 -8.23 -2.89
N ALA A 987 23.42 -9.48 -3.08
CA ALA A 987 23.11 -10.60 -2.18
C ALA A 987 23.71 -10.38 -0.79
N VAL A 988 24.96 -9.90 -0.71
CA VAL A 988 25.60 -9.52 0.56
C VAL A 988 24.83 -8.41 1.26
N LEU A 989 24.53 -7.32 0.55
CA LEU A 989 23.75 -6.20 1.09
C LEU A 989 22.40 -6.67 1.65
N TYR A 990 21.68 -7.50 0.88
CA TYR A 990 20.39 -8.06 1.28
C TYR A 990 20.50 -8.89 2.58
N VAL A 991 21.45 -9.83 2.64
CA VAL A 991 21.64 -10.68 3.83
C VAL A 991 21.91 -9.84 5.06
N PHE A 992 22.90 -8.95 5.03
CA PHE A 992 23.22 -8.14 6.21
C PHE A 992 22.08 -7.17 6.59
N ARG A 993 21.32 -6.66 5.61
CA ARG A 993 20.13 -5.85 5.93
C ARG A 993 19.07 -6.64 6.69
N THR A 994 18.86 -7.92 6.37
CA THR A 994 17.89 -8.78 7.07
C THR A 994 18.30 -9.10 8.51
N LEU A 995 19.60 -9.06 8.81
CA LEU A 995 20.15 -9.38 10.13
C LEU A 995 20.07 -8.21 11.12
N VAL A 996 19.94 -6.97 10.62
CA VAL A 996 19.79 -5.79 11.49
C VAL A 996 18.45 -5.80 12.26
N GLN A 997 17.41 -6.47 11.74
CA GLN A 997 16.09 -6.64 12.37
C GLN A 997 15.38 -5.36 12.83
N GLU A 998 15.68 -4.23 12.18
CA GLU A 998 15.09 -2.91 12.47
C GLU A 998 14.79 -2.15 11.17
N ASP A 999 13.97 -1.10 11.22
CA ASP A 999 13.67 -0.22 10.08
C ASP A 999 14.76 0.86 9.90
N ILE A 1000 15.92 0.44 9.37
CA ILE A 1000 16.95 1.37 8.90
C ILE A 1000 16.81 1.62 7.38
N PRO A 1001 17.12 2.84 6.88
CA PRO A 1001 17.21 3.10 5.45
C PRO A 1001 18.23 2.18 4.77
N LEU A 1002 17.86 1.60 3.64
CA LEU A 1002 18.79 0.81 2.85
C LEU A 1002 19.62 1.72 1.94
N ASN A 1003 20.91 1.83 2.24
CA ASN A 1003 21.81 2.71 1.51
C ASN A 1003 23.23 2.09 1.45
N ALA A 1004 24.17 2.77 0.79
CA ALA A 1004 25.53 2.26 0.62
C ALA A 1004 26.31 2.11 1.94
N GLY A 1005 25.85 2.78 3.01
CA GLY A 1005 26.38 2.67 4.37
C GLY A 1005 26.41 1.24 4.89
N CYS A 1006 25.41 0.42 4.55
CA CYS A 1006 25.30 -0.97 4.99
C CYS A 1006 26.47 -1.86 4.55
N LEU A 1007 27.19 -1.50 3.47
CA LEU A 1007 28.37 -2.25 3.00
C LEU A 1007 29.70 -1.68 3.51
N ARG A 1008 29.74 -0.47 4.08
CA ARG A 1008 30.98 0.16 4.56
C ARG A 1008 31.76 -0.70 5.57
N PRO A 1009 31.13 -1.42 6.54
CA PRO A 1009 31.87 -2.26 7.49
C PRO A 1009 32.21 -3.66 6.93
N ILE A 1010 31.94 -3.92 5.65
CA ILE A 1010 32.09 -5.25 5.03
C ILE A 1010 33.16 -5.19 3.92
N GLU A 1011 34.24 -5.94 4.10
CA GLU A 1011 35.21 -6.22 3.05
C GLU A 1011 34.74 -7.43 2.22
N LEU A 1012 34.76 -7.30 0.89
CA LEU A 1012 34.32 -8.34 -0.04
C LEU A 1012 35.49 -8.77 -0.94
N ARG A 1013 35.86 -10.05 -0.88
CA ARG A 1013 36.90 -10.65 -1.73
C ARG A 1013 36.28 -11.70 -2.65
N VAL A 1014 36.16 -11.35 -3.94
CA VAL A 1014 35.60 -12.24 -4.97
C VAL A 1014 36.63 -12.44 -6.08
N PRO A 1015 37.13 -13.67 -6.30
CA PRO A 1015 38.13 -13.93 -7.34
C PRO A 1015 37.61 -13.55 -8.73
N GLU A 1016 38.38 -12.78 -9.49
CA GLU A 1016 38.05 -12.41 -10.87
C GLU A 1016 38.07 -13.64 -11.79
N GLY A 1017 37.09 -13.79 -12.67
CA GLY A 1017 36.92 -14.99 -13.50
C GLY A 1017 36.32 -16.19 -12.75
N SER A 1018 35.79 -15.98 -11.54
CA SER A 1018 34.95 -16.96 -10.84
C SER A 1018 33.50 -16.87 -11.30
N LEU A 1019 32.69 -17.85 -10.88
CA LEU A 1019 31.23 -17.88 -11.08
C LEU A 1019 30.55 -16.60 -10.55
N LEU A 1020 31.10 -15.94 -9.53
CA LEU A 1020 30.54 -14.74 -8.88
C LEU A 1020 31.19 -13.42 -9.33
N ASN A 1021 32.14 -13.48 -10.27
CA ASN A 1021 32.78 -12.32 -10.89
C ASN A 1021 33.30 -12.68 -12.30
N PRO A 1022 32.40 -13.03 -13.24
CA PRO A 1022 32.76 -13.52 -14.56
C PRO A 1022 33.31 -12.42 -15.48
N LYS A 1023 34.09 -12.84 -16.48
CA LYS A 1023 34.59 -11.97 -17.56
C LYS A 1023 33.70 -12.06 -18.80
N PHE A 1024 33.59 -10.93 -19.52
CA PHE A 1024 32.96 -10.90 -20.84
C PHE A 1024 33.61 -11.91 -21.80
N PRO A 1025 32.85 -12.67 -22.61
CA PRO A 1025 31.41 -12.56 -22.89
C PRO A 1025 30.52 -13.62 -22.20
N ALA A 1026 30.90 -14.14 -21.02
CA ALA A 1026 30.15 -15.21 -20.35
C ALA A 1026 28.65 -14.91 -20.19
N ALA A 1027 27.77 -15.85 -20.54
CA ALA A 1027 26.33 -15.73 -20.30
C ALA A 1027 26.02 -15.60 -18.79
N VAL A 1028 25.01 -14.79 -18.42
CA VAL A 1028 24.74 -14.40 -17.02
C VAL A 1028 23.28 -14.46 -16.58
N VAL A 1029 22.34 -14.76 -17.47
CA VAL A 1029 20.91 -14.62 -17.16
C VAL A 1029 20.48 -15.49 -15.95
N ALA A 1030 20.98 -16.72 -15.84
CA ALA A 1030 20.71 -17.59 -14.70
C ALA A 1030 21.51 -17.18 -13.45
N GLY A 1031 22.59 -16.40 -13.61
CA GLY A 1031 23.33 -15.80 -12.50
C GLY A 1031 22.48 -14.89 -11.62
N ASN A 1032 21.62 -14.07 -12.26
CA ASN A 1032 20.71 -13.16 -11.58
C ASN A 1032 19.63 -13.90 -10.77
N VAL A 1033 19.10 -14.98 -11.32
CA VAL A 1033 17.87 -15.60 -10.79
C VAL A 1033 18.08 -16.92 -10.05
N GLU A 1034 19.15 -17.63 -10.34
CA GLU A 1034 19.46 -18.92 -9.73
C GLU A 1034 20.70 -18.85 -8.84
N THR A 1035 21.85 -18.39 -9.37
CA THR A 1035 23.11 -18.34 -8.60
C THR A 1035 23.03 -17.37 -7.42
N SER A 1036 22.30 -16.26 -7.58
CA SER A 1036 22.04 -15.30 -6.51
C SER A 1036 21.29 -15.93 -5.32
N GLN A 1037 20.33 -16.82 -5.57
CA GLN A 1037 19.58 -17.56 -4.54
C GLN A 1037 20.51 -18.51 -3.78
N THR A 1038 21.34 -19.27 -4.50
CA THR A 1038 22.33 -20.17 -3.92
C THR A 1038 23.37 -19.41 -3.09
N LEU A 1039 23.83 -18.25 -3.57
CA LEU A 1039 24.73 -17.37 -2.84
C LEU A 1039 24.12 -16.89 -1.52
N THR A 1040 22.86 -16.44 -1.53
CA THR A 1040 22.16 -16.05 -0.30
C THR A 1040 22.05 -17.20 0.69
N ASN A 1041 21.70 -18.41 0.22
CA ASN A 1041 21.69 -19.61 1.05
C ASN A 1041 23.07 -19.90 1.66
N ALA A 1042 24.16 -19.79 0.87
CA ALA A 1042 25.52 -20.01 1.37
C ALA A 1042 25.91 -19.01 2.48
N LEU A 1043 25.53 -17.73 2.32
CA LEU A 1043 25.77 -16.69 3.31
C LEU A 1043 25.05 -16.97 4.63
N TYR A 1044 23.75 -17.32 4.59
CA TYR A 1044 23.00 -17.67 5.80
C TYR A 1044 23.51 -18.96 6.45
N GLY A 1045 23.90 -19.95 5.64
CA GLY A 1045 24.52 -21.18 6.10
C GLY A 1045 25.84 -20.92 6.85
N ALA A 1046 26.69 -20.03 6.31
CA ALA A 1046 27.96 -19.65 6.93
C ALA A 1046 27.77 -18.90 8.26
N LEU A 1047 26.75 -18.06 8.35
CA LEU A 1047 26.39 -17.36 9.59
C LEU A 1047 25.64 -18.24 10.60
N GLY A 1048 25.14 -19.40 10.17
CA GLY A 1048 24.37 -20.31 11.01
C GLY A 1048 22.98 -19.78 11.41
N VAL A 1049 22.43 -18.81 10.66
CA VAL A 1049 21.21 -18.07 11.06
C VAL A 1049 19.93 -18.79 10.63
N MET A 1050 19.90 -19.32 9.40
CA MET A 1050 18.73 -20.03 8.85
C MET A 1050 19.14 -21.11 7.86
N ALA A 1051 18.31 -22.14 7.74
CA ALA A 1051 18.40 -23.16 6.70
C ALA A 1051 18.11 -22.58 5.31
N ALA A 1052 18.39 -23.35 4.26
CA ALA A 1052 18.19 -22.89 2.89
C ALA A 1052 16.69 -22.68 2.57
N ALA A 1053 16.37 -21.58 1.89
CA ALA A 1053 15.12 -21.53 1.13
C ALA A 1053 15.26 -22.34 -0.17
N GLN A 1054 14.21 -22.37 -0.99
CA GLN A 1054 14.12 -23.12 -2.25
C GLN A 1054 15.35 -23.04 -3.20
N GLY A 1055 16.18 -21.98 -3.11
CA GLY A 1055 17.45 -21.89 -3.84
C GLY A 1055 17.32 -21.60 -5.33
N THR A 1056 16.12 -21.22 -5.78
CA THR A 1056 15.78 -20.95 -7.18
C THR A 1056 14.62 -19.95 -7.23
N MET A 1057 14.51 -19.19 -8.33
CA MET A 1057 13.31 -18.39 -8.62
C MET A 1057 12.32 -19.14 -9.53
N ASN A 1058 12.64 -20.37 -9.95
CA ASN A 1058 11.84 -21.21 -10.85
C ASN A 1058 11.35 -20.44 -12.07
N ASN A 1059 12.28 -19.88 -12.84
CA ASN A 1059 11.95 -19.03 -13.97
C ASN A 1059 11.28 -19.83 -15.07
N LEU A 1060 10.13 -19.35 -15.49
CA LEU A 1060 9.37 -19.86 -16.62
C LEU A 1060 9.18 -18.72 -17.60
N SER A 1061 9.65 -18.90 -18.83
CA SER A 1061 9.25 -18.06 -19.95
C SER A 1061 8.61 -18.90 -21.04
N PHE A 1062 7.64 -18.32 -21.73
CA PHE A 1062 7.05 -18.93 -22.90
C PHE A 1062 6.60 -17.87 -23.89
N GLY A 1063 6.53 -18.26 -25.16
CA GLY A 1063 6.07 -17.35 -26.19
C GLY A 1063 6.30 -17.84 -27.61
N ASN A 1064 5.97 -16.95 -28.53
CA ASN A 1064 6.19 -17.05 -29.96
C ASN A 1064 6.41 -15.64 -30.54
N ASP A 1065 6.26 -15.45 -31.85
CA ASP A 1065 6.46 -14.15 -32.50
C ASP A 1065 5.44 -13.08 -32.03
N ARG A 1066 4.27 -13.52 -31.54
CA ARG A 1066 3.17 -12.64 -31.11
C ARG A 1066 3.12 -12.44 -29.59
N TYR A 1067 3.43 -13.47 -28.82
CA TYR A 1067 3.29 -13.47 -27.36
C TYR A 1067 4.64 -13.69 -26.69
N GLN A 1068 4.95 -12.90 -25.67
CA GLN A 1068 6.10 -13.12 -24.79
C GLN A 1068 5.63 -13.00 -23.34
N TYR A 1069 5.91 -14.03 -22.55
CA TYR A 1069 5.58 -14.06 -21.14
C TYR A 1069 6.76 -14.60 -20.33
N TYR A 1070 6.93 -14.04 -19.15
CA TYR A 1070 7.94 -14.40 -18.16
C TYR A 1070 7.26 -14.39 -16.80
N GLU A 1071 7.55 -15.40 -15.97
CA GLU A 1071 7.19 -15.45 -14.55
C GLU A 1071 8.29 -16.11 -13.70
N THR A 1072 8.31 -15.75 -12.41
CA THR A 1072 9.03 -16.50 -11.37
C THR A 1072 8.01 -17.17 -10.46
N LEU A 1073 8.30 -18.37 -10.01
CA LEU A 1073 7.40 -19.16 -9.16
C LEU A 1073 7.97 -19.30 -7.76
N CYS A 1074 7.12 -19.03 -6.76
CA CYS A 1074 7.46 -19.15 -5.35
C CYS A 1074 7.72 -20.60 -4.91
N GLY A 1075 8.28 -20.76 -3.71
CA GLY A 1075 8.52 -22.06 -3.09
C GLY A 1075 8.63 -21.98 -1.58
N GLY A 1076 9.36 -22.90 -0.98
CA GLY A 1076 9.54 -22.95 0.47
C GLY A 1076 10.65 -22.03 0.99
N ALA A 1077 10.36 -21.24 2.03
CA ALA A 1077 11.38 -20.54 2.81
C ALA A 1077 12.09 -21.49 3.79
N GLY A 1078 13.36 -21.17 4.11
CA GLY A 1078 14.13 -21.91 5.10
C GLY A 1078 13.71 -21.57 6.53
N ALA A 1079 13.81 -22.54 7.44
CA ALA A 1079 13.54 -22.35 8.86
C ALA A 1079 14.75 -21.73 9.60
N GLY A 1080 14.48 -20.97 10.65
CA GLY A 1080 15.47 -20.47 11.61
C GLY A 1080 15.32 -21.12 12.97
N ALA A 1081 16.16 -20.73 13.93
CA ALA A 1081 16.15 -21.30 15.28
C ALA A 1081 14.81 -21.10 16.02
N THR A 1082 14.09 -20.02 15.73
CA THR A 1082 12.88 -19.61 16.45
C THR A 1082 11.64 -19.54 15.55
N PHE A 1083 11.75 -19.89 14.27
CA PHE A 1083 10.65 -19.75 13.30
C PHE A 1083 10.68 -20.84 12.23
N ALA A 1084 9.49 -21.31 11.85
CA ALA A 1084 9.29 -22.18 10.69
C ALA A 1084 9.41 -21.39 9.38
N GLY A 1085 9.72 -22.10 8.29
CA GLY A 1085 9.72 -21.53 6.95
C GLY A 1085 8.30 -21.29 6.42
N ALA A 1086 8.06 -20.11 5.85
CA ALA A 1086 6.82 -19.81 5.13
C ALA A 1086 6.70 -20.63 3.84
N SER A 1087 5.47 -21.04 3.50
CA SER A 1087 5.19 -21.88 2.33
C SER A 1087 4.74 -21.04 1.14
N THR A 1088 5.07 -21.48 -0.08
CA THR A 1088 4.57 -20.89 -1.33
C THR A 1088 4.72 -19.35 -1.38
N VAL A 1089 5.89 -18.84 -1.03
CA VAL A 1089 6.20 -17.39 -1.00
C VAL A 1089 7.53 -17.09 -1.68
N GLN A 1090 7.68 -15.88 -2.25
CA GLN A 1090 8.98 -15.45 -2.76
C GLN A 1090 10.01 -15.29 -1.67
N THR A 1091 11.23 -15.75 -1.94
CA THR A 1091 12.34 -15.75 -1.00
C THR A 1091 13.54 -15.01 -1.57
N HIS A 1092 14.31 -14.38 -0.68
CA HIS A 1092 15.59 -13.74 -0.97
C HIS A 1092 15.56 -12.77 -2.16
N MET A 1093 16.21 -13.12 -3.27
CA MET A 1093 16.61 -12.19 -4.33
C MET A 1093 15.47 -11.73 -5.26
N THR A 1094 14.24 -12.17 -5.03
CA THR A 1094 13.03 -11.72 -5.74
C THR A 1094 11.88 -11.45 -4.78
N ASN A 1095 10.94 -10.62 -5.22
CA ASN A 1095 9.62 -10.48 -4.59
C ASN A 1095 8.51 -10.16 -5.60
N SER A 1096 8.68 -10.58 -6.86
CA SER A 1096 7.71 -10.27 -7.92
C SER A 1096 6.35 -10.92 -7.65
N ARG A 1097 5.28 -10.22 -8.03
CA ARG A 1097 3.92 -10.76 -7.99
C ARG A 1097 3.69 -11.76 -9.13
N LEU A 1098 2.81 -12.72 -8.89
CA LEU A 1098 2.27 -13.59 -9.94
C LEU A 1098 1.17 -12.86 -10.73
N THR A 1099 1.06 -13.11 -12.04
CA THR A 1099 -0.12 -12.69 -12.81
C THR A 1099 -1.33 -13.53 -12.40
N ASP A 1100 -2.45 -12.88 -12.10
CA ASP A 1100 -3.69 -13.59 -11.73
C ASP A 1100 -4.13 -14.53 -12.86
N VAL A 1101 -4.68 -15.70 -12.50
CA VAL A 1101 -5.09 -16.72 -13.48
C VAL A 1101 -6.04 -16.17 -14.53
N GLU A 1102 -7.02 -15.36 -14.14
CA GLU A 1102 -8.01 -14.87 -15.09
C GLU A 1102 -7.41 -13.87 -16.08
N VAL A 1103 -6.45 -13.08 -15.59
CA VAL A 1103 -5.72 -12.11 -16.39
C VAL A 1103 -4.78 -12.82 -17.36
N LEU A 1104 -4.08 -13.87 -16.90
CA LEU A 1104 -3.17 -14.65 -17.72
C LEU A 1104 -3.92 -15.34 -18.87
N GLU A 1105 -5.02 -16.02 -18.59
CA GLU A 1105 -5.83 -16.73 -19.59
C GLU A 1105 -6.57 -15.81 -20.56
N ASN A 1106 -6.87 -14.57 -20.14
CA ASN A 1106 -7.48 -13.58 -21.02
C ASN A 1106 -6.47 -12.99 -22.02
N ARG A 1107 -5.19 -12.90 -21.65
CA ARG A 1107 -4.15 -12.23 -22.45
C ARG A 1107 -3.30 -13.19 -23.28
N TYR A 1108 -3.12 -14.42 -22.81
CA TYR A 1108 -2.25 -15.41 -23.41
C TYR A 1108 -3.03 -16.67 -23.75
N PRO A 1109 -2.70 -17.38 -24.85
CA PRO A 1109 -3.36 -18.64 -25.20
C PRO A 1109 -2.87 -19.80 -24.32
N VAL A 1110 -3.16 -19.70 -23.02
CA VAL A 1110 -2.85 -20.71 -22.00
C VAL A 1110 -4.04 -20.89 -21.06
N ILE A 1111 -4.11 -22.05 -20.41
CA ILE A 1111 -5.06 -22.34 -19.32
C ILE A 1111 -4.27 -22.78 -18.10
N VAL A 1112 -4.50 -22.16 -16.96
CA VAL A 1112 -3.98 -22.61 -15.67
C VAL A 1112 -4.96 -23.63 -15.10
N TRP A 1113 -4.46 -24.84 -14.85
CA TRP A 1113 -5.24 -25.91 -14.25
C TRP A 1113 -5.06 -26.00 -12.74
N GLU A 1114 -3.88 -25.64 -12.25
CA GLU A 1114 -3.54 -25.81 -10.84
C GLU A 1114 -2.51 -24.76 -10.41
N PHE A 1115 -2.75 -24.16 -9.25
CA PHE A 1115 -1.73 -23.45 -8.50
C PHE A 1115 -1.97 -23.62 -7.00
N CYS A 1116 -1.29 -24.59 -6.39
CA CYS A 1116 -1.54 -25.00 -5.02
C CYS A 1116 -0.23 -25.27 -4.25
N ARG A 1117 -0.35 -25.49 -2.94
CA ARG A 1117 0.79 -25.84 -2.09
C ARG A 1117 1.21 -27.30 -2.29
N ARG A 1118 2.50 -27.54 -2.49
CA ARG A 1118 3.12 -28.88 -2.52
C ARG A 1118 3.35 -29.38 -1.09
N ARG A 1119 2.27 -29.81 -0.42
CA ARG A 1119 2.30 -30.20 1.00
C ARG A 1119 3.33 -31.28 1.29
N GLY A 1120 4.08 -31.12 2.38
CA GLY A 1120 5.09 -32.09 2.83
C GLY A 1120 6.42 -32.05 2.07
N SER A 1121 6.66 -30.99 1.28
CA SER A 1121 7.95 -30.76 0.61
C SER A 1121 8.96 -30.01 1.50
N GLY A 1122 8.52 -29.35 2.56
CA GLY A 1122 9.38 -28.71 3.55
C GLY A 1122 10.21 -29.71 4.36
N GLY A 1123 11.47 -29.36 4.63
CA GLY A 1123 12.38 -30.16 5.45
C GLY A 1123 11.94 -30.23 6.91
N LYS A 1124 11.94 -31.44 7.48
CA LYS A 1124 11.60 -31.63 8.90
C LYS A 1124 12.70 -31.07 9.83
N GLY A 1125 12.31 -30.51 10.96
CA GLY A 1125 13.20 -30.04 12.02
C GLY A 1125 12.39 -29.69 13.27
N GLN A 1126 13.05 -29.22 14.33
CA GLN A 1126 12.32 -28.56 15.43
C GLN A 1126 11.47 -27.40 14.90
N GLN A 1127 12.01 -26.67 13.93
CA GLN A 1127 11.28 -25.76 13.08
C GLN A 1127 11.26 -26.33 11.65
N PRO A 1128 10.09 -26.60 11.06
CA PRO A 1128 10.00 -27.14 9.71
C PRO A 1128 10.27 -26.06 8.66
N GLY A 1129 10.87 -26.45 7.53
CA GLY A 1129 10.96 -25.62 6.35
C GLY A 1129 9.60 -25.45 5.66
N GLY A 1130 9.46 -24.39 4.86
CA GLY A 1130 8.23 -24.13 4.12
C GLY A 1130 8.02 -25.10 2.96
N ASP A 1131 6.77 -25.35 2.59
CA ASP A 1131 6.44 -26.14 1.41
C ASP A 1131 6.57 -25.31 0.12
N GLY A 1132 6.95 -26.00 -0.96
CA GLY A 1132 6.90 -25.49 -2.33
C GLY A 1132 5.49 -25.40 -2.91
N ALA A 1133 5.39 -25.15 -4.21
CA ALA A 1133 4.16 -24.99 -4.98
C ALA A 1133 4.05 -26.03 -6.11
N ILE A 1134 2.84 -26.25 -6.60
CA ILE A 1134 2.56 -26.97 -7.85
C ILE A 1134 1.89 -25.97 -8.79
N ARG A 1135 2.39 -25.87 -10.02
CA ARG A 1135 1.85 -25.01 -11.09
C ARG A 1135 1.64 -25.85 -12.35
N VAL A 1136 0.44 -25.83 -12.93
CA VAL A 1136 0.11 -26.55 -14.17
C VAL A 1136 -0.49 -25.61 -15.21
N LEU A 1137 0.17 -25.47 -16.36
CA LEU A 1137 -0.29 -24.68 -17.50
C LEU A 1137 -0.54 -25.59 -18.71
N GLU A 1138 -1.64 -25.40 -19.41
CA GLU A 1138 -1.93 -25.96 -20.74
C GLU A 1138 -1.76 -24.88 -21.81
N PHE A 1139 -1.13 -25.23 -22.93
CA PHE A 1139 -0.94 -24.31 -24.06
C PHE A 1139 -2.05 -24.49 -25.09
N ARG A 1140 -2.56 -23.41 -25.67
CA ARG A 1140 -3.65 -23.42 -26.66
C ARG A 1140 -3.17 -23.17 -28.09
N GLU A 1141 -1.91 -22.78 -28.25
CA GLU A 1141 -1.24 -22.56 -29.52
C GLU A 1141 0.23 -23.05 -29.43
N PRO A 1142 0.89 -23.30 -30.57
CA PRO A 1142 2.31 -23.64 -30.58
C PRO A 1142 3.18 -22.53 -29.96
N MET A 1143 4.04 -22.91 -29.02
CA MET A 1143 4.94 -21.99 -28.31
C MET A 1143 6.30 -22.62 -28.03
N THR A 1144 7.28 -21.75 -27.77
CA THR A 1144 8.55 -22.15 -27.16
C THR A 1144 8.48 -21.86 -25.66
N VAL A 1145 8.83 -22.86 -24.85
CA VAL A 1145 8.91 -22.75 -23.40
C VAL A 1145 10.37 -22.89 -22.98
N SER A 1146 10.85 -22.01 -22.11
CA SER A 1146 12.17 -22.04 -21.50
C SER A 1146 12.04 -22.07 -19.99
N ILE A 1147 12.75 -23.00 -19.36
CA ILE A 1147 12.80 -23.18 -17.91
C ILE A 1147 14.24 -22.96 -17.45
N LEU A 1148 14.40 -22.08 -16.46
CA LEU A 1148 15.64 -21.87 -15.73
C LEU A 1148 15.35 -22.11 -14.25
N SER A 1149 15.82 -23.24 -13.72
CA SER A 1149 15.59 -23.62 -12.32
C SER A 1149 16.71 -24.47 -11.73
N GLN A 1150 16.96 -24.30 -10.43
CA GLN A 1150 17.86 -25.12 -9.61
C GLN A 1150 17.10 -25.97 -8.60
N SER A 1151 17.84 -26.63 -7.71
CA SER A 1151 17.32 -27.50 -6.65
C SER A 1151 16.46 -28.65 -7.19
N ARG A 1152 16.81 -29.18 -8.36
CA ARG A 1152 16.24 -30.38 -8.98
C ARG A 1152 17.08 -31.63 -8.70
N LYS A 1153 18.36 -31.46 -8.35
CA LYS A 1153 19.27 -32.54 -7.93
C LYS A 1153 19.78 -32.34 -6.52
N ILE A 1154 20.27 -31.13 -6.21
CA ILE A 1154 20.78 -30.77 -4.88
C ILE A 1154 19.62 -30.22 -4.04
N PRO A 1155 19.25 -30.87 -2.92
CA PRO A 1155 18.13 -30.41 -2.11
C PRO A 1155 18.50 -29.16 -1.29
N PRO A 1156 17.55 -28.24 -1.05
CA PRO A 1156 17.74 -27.14 -0.10
C PRO A 1156 18.13 -27.67 1.28
N PHE A 1157 19.32 -27.34 1.76
CA PHE A 1157 19.90 -27.94 2.96
C PHE A 1157 19.14 -27.53 4.24
N GLY A 1158 19.03 -28.47 5.18
CA GLY A 1158 18.66 -28.16 6.56
C GLY A 1158 19.85 -27.67 7.39
N LEU A 1159 19.59 -27.07 8.54
CA LEU A 1159 20.62 -26.51 9.41
C LEU A 1159 20.47 -27.00 10.86
N ALA A 1160 21.58 -27.05 11.60
CA ALA A 1160 21.61 -27.47 13.01
C ALA A 1160 20.94 -28.83 13.29
N GLY A 1161 21.05 -29.78 12.35
CA GLY A 1161 20.43 -31.11 12.45
C GLY A 1161 19.05 -31.25 11.80
N GLY A 1162 18.49 -30.16 11.25
CA GLY A 1162 17.29 -30.21 10.43
C GLY A 1162 17.52 -30.94 9.10
N LYS A 1163 16.46 -31.52 8.56
CA LYS A 1163 16.46 -32.24 7.27
C LYS A 1163 16.34 -31.27 6.10
N CYS A 1164 16.87 -31.67 4.95
CA CYS A 1164 16.73 -30.92 3.71
C CYS A 1164 15.27 -30.86 3.24
N GLY A 1165 14.92 -29.80 2.52
CA GLY A 1165 13.67 -29.73 1.76
C GLY A 1165 13.70 -30.67 0.55
N ALA A 1166 12.52 -30.99 0.02
CA ALA A 1166 12.40 -31.78 -1.20
C ALA A 1166 12.87 -30.97 -2.42
N VAL A 1167 13.53 -31.64 -3.36
CA VAL A 1167 13.88 -31.08 -4.67
C VAL A 1167 12.62 -30.75 -5.48
N GLY A 1168 12.72 -29.76 -6.36
CA GLY A 1168 11.70 -29.47 -7.36
C GLY A 1168 11.67 -30.50 -8.49
N GLU A 1169 10.63 -30.47 -9.31
CA GLU A 1169 10.43 -31.37 -10.45
C GLU A 1169 9.74 -30.62 -11.59
N ASN A 1170 10.17 -30.85 -12.84
CA ASN A 1170 9.56 -30.28 -14.04
C ASN A 1170 9.06 -31.43 -14.93
N GLN A 1171 7.84 -31.35 -15.46
CA GLN A 1171 7.24 -32.39 -16.29
C GLN A 1171 6.52 -31.79 -17.50
N TRP A 1172 6.82 -32.29 -18.69
CA TRP A 1172 6.04 -32.05 -19.91
C TRP A 1172 5.01 -33.17 -20.08
N LEU A 1173 3.73 -32.78 -20.03
CA LEU A 1173 2.60 -33.65 -20.23
C LEU A 1173 2.12 -33.47 -21.67
N LYS A 1174 2.77 -34.16 -22.60
CA LYS A 1174 2.42 -34.10 -24.01
C LYS A 1174 1.08 -34.80 -24.25
N LEU A 1175 0.19 -34.19 -25.03
CA LEU A 1175 -1.16 -34.71 -25.24
C LEU A 1175 -1.14 -36.16 -25.81
N GLY A 1176 -1.84 -37.08 -25.14
CA GLY A 1176 -1.89 -38.50 -25.55
C GLY A 1176 -0.63 -39.31 -25.23
N HIS A 1177 0.34 -38.74 -24.53
CA HIS A 1177 1.57 -39.41 -24.11
C HIS A 1177 1.69 -39.47 -22.58
N ILE A 1178 2.59 -40.33 -22.10
CA ILE A 1178 2.93 -40.38 -20.67
C ILE A 1178 3.73 -39.13 -20.25
N PRO A 1179 3.68 -38.72 -18.97
CA PRO A 1179 4.49 -37.60 -18.47
C PRO A 1179 5.99 -37.76 -18.76
N HIS A 1180 6.60 -36.75 -19.37
CA HIS A 1180 8.03 -36.70 -19.65
C HIS A 1180 8.75 -35.80 -18.63
N PRO A 1181 9.71 -36.30 -17.84
CA PRO A 1181 10.49 -35.46 -16.93
C PRO A 1181 11.37 -34.51 -17.73
N LEU A 1182 11.45 -33.26 -17.27
CA LEU A 1182 12.36 -32.24 -17.80
C LEU A 1182 13.47 -31.95 -16.79
N ALA A 1183 14.64 -31.57 -17.28
CA ALA A 1183 15.73 -31.10 -16.45
C ALA A 1183 15.40 -29.73 -15.80
N GLY A 1184 16.25 -29.27 -14.86
CA GLY A 1184 16.12 -27.96 -14.24
C GLY A 1184 16.29 -26.81 -15.23
N THR A 1185 17.11 -27.00 -16.26
CA THR A 1185 17.20 -26.13 -17.42
C THR A 1185 16.74 -26.86 -18.67
N ALA A 1186 15.75 -26.30 -19.38
CA ALA A 1186 15.19 -26.93 -20.57
C ALA A 1186 14.55 -25.90 -21.48
N THR A 1187 14.67 -26.13 -22.80
CA THR A 1187 13.87 -25.44 -23.82
C THR A 1187 13.09 -26.50 -24.59
N ILE A 1188 11.77 -26.34 -24.68
CA ILE A 1188 10.89 -27.26 -25.41
C ILE A 1188 9.95 -26.49 -26.34
N HIS A 1189 9.52 -27.14 -27.40
CA HIS A 1189 8.44 -26.67 -28.26
C HIS A 1189 7.18 -27.45 -27.90
N VAL A 1190 6.15 -26.72 -27.49
CA VAL A 1190 4.86 -27.27 -27.07
C VAL A 1190 3.82 -27.05 -28.15
N GLU A 1191 2.90 -27.99 -28.28
CA GLU A 1191 1.74 -27.90 -29.17
C GLU A 1191 0.47 -27.55 -28.39
N ALA A 1192 -0.60 -27.20 -29.10
CA ALA A 1192 -1.91 -26.99 -28.48
C ALA A 1192 -2.40 -28.28 -27.77
N GLY A 1193 -2.81 -28.14 -26.51
CA GLY A 1193 -3.24 -29.24 -25.63
C GLY A 1193 -2.13 -29.84 -24.77
N ASP A 1194 -0.85 -29.53 -25.03
CA ASP A 1194 0.24 -29.93 -24.16
C ASP A 1194 0.19 -29.17 -22.83
N ARG A 1195 0.62 -29.82 -21.74
CA ARG A 1195 0.73 -29.17 -20.42
C ARG A 1195 2.14 -29.20 -19.87
N LEU A 1196 2.48 -28.18 -19.09
CA LEU A 1196 3.67 -28.10 -18.29
C LEU A 1196 3.28 -28.14 -16.81
N ARG A 1197 3.88 -29.06 -16.06
CA ARG A 1197 3.74 -29.16 -14.60
C ARG A 1197 5.07 -28.86 -13.93
N ILE A 1198 5.09 -27.85 -13.06
CA ILE A 1198 6.24 -27.45 -12.26
C ILE A 1198 5.92 -27.67 -10.78
N CYS A 1199 6.72 -28.47 -10.10
CA CYS A 1199 6.75 -28.59 -8.65
C CYS A 1199 7.97 -27.85 -8.13
N THR A 1200 7.76 -26.79 -7.35
CA THR A 1200 8.89 -26.03 -6.80
C THR A 1200 9.47 -26.71 -5.54
N PRO A 1201 10.73 -26.42 -5.18
CA PRO A 1201 11.37 -27.02 -4.01
C PRO A 1201 10.75 -26.53 -2.69
N GLY A 1202 10.85 -27.36 -1.65
CA GLY A 1202 10.61 -26.93 -0.27
C GLY A 1202 11.82 -26.23 0.35
N GLY A 1203 11.66 -25.63 1.52
CA GLY A 1203 12.76 -25.08 2.31
C GLY A 1203 13.36 -26.11 3.28
N GLY A 1204 14.59 -25.89 3.72
CA GLY A 1204 15.25 -26.72 4.74
C GLY A 1204 14.70 -26.49 6.15
N GLY A 1205 14.69 -27.55 6.95
CA GLY A 1205 14.31 -27.49 8.37
C GLY A 1205 15.48 -27.06 9.27
N PHE A 1206 15.16 -26.63 10.49
CA PHE A 1206 16.14 -26.23 11.50
C PHE A 1206 16.00 -27.07 12.78
N GLY A 1207 17.12 -27.53 13.34
CA GLY A 1207 17.14 -28.32 14.57
C GLY A 1207 16.75 -29.78 14.36
N VAL A 1208 17.13 -30.64 15.32
CA VAL A 1208 16.83 -32.09 15.25
C VAL A 1208 15.31 -32.31 15.37
N PRO A 1209 14.67 -33.05 14.43
CA PRO A 1209 13.25 -33.39 14.53
C PRO A 1209 12.94 -34.21 15.80
N HIS A 1210 11.76 -34.02 16.39
CA HIS A 1210 11.32 -34.87 17.49
C HIS A 1210 11.02 -36.29 16.97
N LEU A 1211 11.41 -37.32 17.74
CA LEU A 1211 11.29 -38.74 17.35
C LEU A 1211 9.82 -39.22 17.17
N SER A 1212 8.84 -38.39 17.51
CA SER A 1212 7.40 -38.66 17.37
C SER A 1212 6.76 -38.12 16.07
N ASP A 1213 7.51 -37.39 15.23
CA ASP A 1213 7.07 -36.80 13.94
C ASP A 1213 7.63 -37.52 12.71
#